data_AF-A0AB73KUV2-F1
#
_entry.id   AF-A0AB73KUV2-F1
#
_cell.length_a   1.000
_cell.length_b   1.000
_cell.length_c   1.000
_cell.angle_alpha   90.00
_cell.angle_beta   90.00
_cell.angle_gamma   90.00
#
_symmetry.space_group_name_H-M   'P 1'
#
loop_
_entity.id
_entity.type
_entity.pdbx_description
1 polymer ?
#
loop_
_entity_poly.entity_id
_entity_poly.type
_entity_poly.pdbx_seq_one_letter_code
_entity_poly.pdbx_strand_id
1 'polypeptide(L)'
;MRNSPLRRAAALPAALAFLLFLLGGLPGVSASTARAAALSTSIMVDGTKAGLAYDGVGAASGGGGNSRLLIDYPEPQRTQLLDYLFKPNYGANLQVLKLEIGGDTQSTDGAEPSIEHVRGAVDCGNGYEWWLAEQARKRNPAINIYGLAWGAPGWIGTGDAANPSPGKPYFWSSDMIAYLMSWMGCAAQHNLTVDQIGGWNERGFNKTWYVNLKKTLVSKGYKTKVVADDSVGWKVADAMTADPAFKNAVDIIGSHYPCGWLSAQTSCPSSANAQALGKPLWASENGSLDADAGAPALVRGINRGYIDGKMTSFINWPVLAAIYPNLSYATVGMSVAAQPWSGNYHIGLQTWATAHTTQFVAPGWRYIDSASSYLGGNRANGSYVTLMSPNGSDYSSVIETTGASAAQSATFTVSGGLSTGKVHVWATNLGSTNNADYFVRQPDLTPANGSYTLTLQPNYIYTVTTTTGQAKGAATPPAAASLALPYSDDFETAAPSTSPKYFSDMNGAFQTTSCGGARAGVCLRQMSPTQPIRWSTESYTGPYSIMGDGTWGNYTVSADVKFEQPGTVEALGRVGKQATGNKGLNAYHLRLSDAGTWSIVKSDTGWAFTTLASGTVTAPGLNSWHSIALTMDGATLTAKIDSTVVGKATDYAYSSGQAGLGVTGYQTEQFDNFALAPTSHVGAIAGAADRCADAAGASMVNGTRVQVELCKGGAASQTWTWSGGSLMFGAKCLDITGTATANGTPAELWDCNGGTNQQFVPQNDGTLKAVQSGRCLQYSSPTAGTQLTIRDCDASVKQQWTLPGRAFTGAVASGLTGKCANDSGGSTTNGTPVQVWDCNGSAAQNWTTLAGQLVLGGKCMDVNGNVTANGTPVQLWTCNGGTNQQWVQQPDGSLKSVQSGRCLDDPNFSTTNGTQLEIRDCNAGTNQRWTLPT
;
A
#
# COMPACT_ATOMS: atom_id res chain seq x y z
N MET A 1 -22.64 20.58 -22.02
CA MET A 1 -23.08 20.93 -23.39
C MET A 1 -21.94 20.63 -24.35
N ARG A 2 -22.08 19.56 -25.17
CA ARG A 2 -22.03 19.56 -26.67
C ARG A 2 -20.73 20.18 -27.24
N ASN A 3 -19.90 19.55 -28.06
CA ASN A 3 -20.11 18.52 -29.09
C ASN A 3 -18.74 17.98 -29.60
N SER A 4 -18.67 16.69 -29.95
CA SER A 4 -17.78 16.12 -31.01
C SER A 4 -18.44 16.37 -32.40
N PRO A 5 -17.91 15.97 -33.60
CA PRO A 5 -16.93 14.90 -33.92
C PRO A 5 -16.00 15.14 -35.15
N LEU A 6 -15.04 14.21 -35.40
CA LEU A 6 -14.95 13.39 -36.64
C LEU A 6 -13.58 12.71 -36.82
N ARG A 7 -13.65 11.41 -37.16
CA ARG A 7 -12.58 10.50 -37.60
C ARG A 7 -12.25 10.71 -39.08
N ARG A 8 -11.01 10.40 -39.52
CA ARG A 8 -10.71 9.43 -40.59
C ARG A 8 -9.21 9.15 -40.72
N ALA A 9 -8.92 7.92 -41.14
CA ALA A 9 -7.63 7.24 -41.24
C ALA A 9 -7.07 7.20 -42.68
N ALA A 10 -5.76 6.96 -42.83
CA ALA A 10 -5.07 6.22 -43.91
C ALA A 10 -3.54 6.34 -43.66
N ALA A 11 -2.79 5.27 -43.33
CA ALA A 11 -2.17 4.24 -44.20
C ALA A 11 -0.78 4.63 -44.77
N LEU A 12 0.20 3.76 -44.45
CA LEU A 12 1.64 3.61 -44.81
C LEU A 12 2.00 3.73 -46.32
N PRO A 13 3.29 3.70 -46.80
CA PRO A 13 4.49 3.02 -46.24
C PRO A 13 5.88 3.69 -46.42
N ALA A 14 6.89 3.03 -45.84
CA ALA A 14 8.34 3.25 -46.01
C ALA A 14 8.91 2.52 -47.25
N ALA A 15 10.00 3.04 -47.84
CA ALA A 15 10.89 2.27 -48.71
C ALA A 15 12.34 2.83 -48.72
N LEU A 16 13.29 1.90 -48.68
CA LEU A 16 14.75 1.99 -48.68
C LEU A 16 15.36 2.69 -49.91
N ALA A 17 16.58 3.21 -49.75
CA ALA A 17 17.57 3.26 -50.84
C ALA A 17 18.99 2.94 -50.33
N PHE A 18 19.61 1.97 -50.98
CA PHE A 18 20.99 1.51 -50.85
C PHE A 18 21.72 1.92 -52.14
N LEU A 19 22.92 2.50 -52.07
CA LEU A 19 23.88 2.51 -53.19
C LEU A 19 25.32 2.76 -52.71
N LEU A 20 26.21 1.81 -53.06
CA LEU A 20 27.68 1.93 -53.07
C LEU A 20 28.10 2.67 -54.38
N PHE A 21 29.32 3.16 -54.67
CA PHE A 21 30.71 2.89 -54.27
C PHE A 21 31.62 3.97 -54.96
N LEU A 22 32.81 4.29 -54.38
CA LEU A 22 34.15 4.47 -55.01
C LEU A 22 34.98 5.74 -54.65
N LEU A 23 36.14 5.41 -54.04
CA LEU A 23 37.52 5.92 -54.22
C LEU A 23 37.98 7.29 -53.69
N GLY A 24 39.09 7.24 -52.94
CA GLY A 24 40.12 8.29 -52.91
C GLY A 24 40.73 8.54 -51.53
N GLY A 25 41.88 7.91 -51.24
CA GLY A 25 42.62 8.13 -50.00
C GLY A 25 43.36 9.48 -49.97
N LEU A 26 43.34 10.13 -48.81
CA LEU A 26 44.27 11.18 -48.39
C LEU A 26 44.59 10.99 -46.89
N PRO A 27 45.83 11.28 -46.45
CA PRO A 27 46.35 10.87 -45.14
C PRO A 27 45.79 11.73 -44.00
N GLY A 28 45.77 11.12 -42.82
CA GLY A 28 45.07 11.60 -41.63
C GLY A 28 45.48 13.00 -41.17
N VAL A 29 44.45 13.82 -41.00
CA VAL A 29 44.45 14.86 -39.97
C VAL A 29 43.74 14.23 -38.78
N SER A 30 44.50 13.88 -37.74
CA SER A 30 43.93 13.57 -36.43
C SER A 30 43.23 14.84 -35.95
N ALA A 31 41.95 14.97 -36.27
CA ALA A 31 41.07 15.88 -35.57
C ALA A 31 41.05 15.39 -34.12
N SER A 32 41.86 16.03 -33.27
CA SER A 32 41.64 15.99 -31.84
C SER A 32 40.19 16.40 -31.65
N THR A 33 39.32 15.44 -31.35
CA THR A 33 38.01 15.75 -30.80
C THR A 33 38.31 16.56 -29.56
N ALA A 34 38.10 17.88 -29.63
CA ALA A 34 38.15 18.74 -28.48
C ALA A 34 37.14 18.15 -27.50
N ARG A 35 37.64 17.43 -26.51
CA ARG A 35 36.84 16.86 -25.43
C ARG A 35 36.13 18.06 -24.82
N ALA A 36 34.81 18.15 -24.99
CA ALA A 36 34.03 19.23 -24.41
C ALA A 36 34.48 19.39 -22.95
N ALA A 37 34.94 20.60 -22.60
CA ALA A 37 35.42 20.84 -21.25
C ALA A 37 34.32 20.40 -20.27
N ALA A 38 34.67 19.53 -19.32
CA ALA A 38 33.72 19.07 -18.32
C ALA A 38 33.10 20.30 -17.66
N LEU A 39 31.76 20.35 -17.58
CA LEU A 39 31.05 21.47 -16.99
C LEU A 39 31.62 21.76 -15.60
N SER A 40 31.98 23.02 -15.35
CA SER A 40 32.53 23.47 -14.08
C SER A 40 31.70 24.61 -13.52
N THR A 41 31.23 24.46 -12.27
CA THR A 41 30.45 25.47 -11.56
C THR A 41 31.30 26.10 -10.47
N SER A 42 31.40 27.43 -10.43
CA SER A 42 32.00 28.16 -9.30
C SER A 42 30.90 28.53 -8.30
N ILE A 43 31.10 28.19 -7.03
CA ILE A 43 30.13 28.38 -5.93
C ILE A 43 30.77 29.25 -4.84
N MET A 44 30.20 30.43 -4.62
CA MET A 44 30.70 31.41 -3.66
C MET A 44 29.93 31.30 -2.33
N VAL A 45 30.52 30.57 -1.38
CA VAL A 45 29.96 30.37 -0.04
C VAL A 45 30.39 31.53 0.86
N ASP A 46 29.64 32.62 0.81
CA ASP A 46 29.91 33.86 1.57
C ASP A 46 28.89 34.02 2.71
N GLY A 47 29.35 33.85 3.96
CA GLY A 47 28.53 33.99 5.17
C GLY A 47 27.86 35.36 5.35
N THR A 48 28.30 36.40 4.61
CA THR A 48 27.67 37.73 4.63
C THR A 48 26.45 37.85 3.71
N LYS A 49 26.18 36.85 2.87
CA LYS A 49 25.09 36.84 1.87
C LYS A 49 23.92 35.97 2.31
N ALA A 50 23.47 36.18 3.55
CA ALA A 50 22.36 35.44 4.14
C ALA A 50 21.06 35.61 3.35
N GLY A 51 20.43 34.48 3.03
CA GLY A 51 19.06 34.36 2.51
C GLY A 51 18.05 34.14 3.63
N LEU A 52 16.94 33.45 3.33
CA LEU A 52 15.86 33.20 4.29
C LEU A 52 16.25 32.18 5.37
N ALA A 53 15.55 32.23 6.50
CA ALA A 53 15.65 31.21 7.53
C ALA A 53 15.02 29.90 7.04
N TYR A 54 15.67 28.78 7.32
CA TYR A 54 15.19 27.45 7.04
C TYR A 54 14.28 26.96 8.17
N ASP A 55 13.11 26.46 7.80
CA ASP A 55 12.05 26.06 8.73
C ASP A 55 11.95 24.54 8.94
N GLY A 56 12.62 23.75 8.09
CA GLY A 56 12.74 22.29 8.26
C GLY A 56 12.28 21.47 7.05
N VAL A 57 12.71 20.22 7.01
CA VAL A 57 12.13 19.19 6.14
C VAL A 57 11.43 18.17 7.03
N GLY A 58 10.21 17.83 6.65
CA GLY A 58 9.33 16.99 7.44
C GLY A 58 8.48 16.06 6.60
N ALA A 59 7.55 15.40 7.27
CA ALA A 59 6.54 14.59 6.62
C ALA A 59 5.20 14.62 7.39
N ALA A 60 4.13 14.26 6.69
CA ALA A 60 2.77 14.21 7.23
C ALA A 60 2.35 12.78 7.58
N SER A 61 1.95 12.54 8.83
CA SER A 61 1.13 11.39 9.20
C SER A 61 -0.34 11.80 9.13
N GLY A 62 -1.18 10.95 8.56
CA GLY A 62 -2.56 11.30 8.21
C GLY A 62 -2.68 11.94 6.82
N GLY A 63 -3.83 12.54 6.51
CA GLY A 63 -4.40 12.37 5.17
C GLY A 63 -4.79 10.91 4.97
N GLY A 64 -5.32 10.32 6.03
CA GLY A 64 -5.99 9.03 6.12
C GLY A 64 -5.08 7.82 6.22
N GLY A 65 -4.80 7.35 7.45
CA GLY A 65 -4.48 5.93 7.69
C GLY A 65 -3.04 5.49 7.41
N ASN A 66 -2.18 6.35 6.84
CA ASN A 66 -0.85 5.93 6.37
C ASN A 66 0.11 5.43 7.47
N SER A 67 -0.09 5.81 8.74
CA SER A 67 0.67 5.29 9.87
C SER A 67 -0.06 4.19 10.65
N ARG A 68 -1.25 3.76 10.22
CA ARG A 68 -2.15 2.93 11.03
C ARG A 68 -1.50 1.64 11.52
N LEU A 69 -0.84 0.88 10.64
CA LEU A 69 -0.25 -0.40 11.01
C LEU A 69 1.04 -0.28 11.82
N LEU A 70 1.67 0.91 11.86
CA LEU A 70 2.96 1.13 12.52
C LEU A 70 2.88 0.85 14.03
N ILE A 71 1.79 1.27 14.67
CA ILE A 71 1.63 1.12 16.12
C ILE A 71 1.55 -0.36 16.55
N ASP A 72 1.13 -1.24 15.63
CA ASP A 72 0.97 -2.68 15.87
C ASP A 72 2.24 -3.50 15.64
N TYR A 73 3.34 -2.87 15.19
CA TYR A 73 4.62 -3.58 14.99
C TYR A 73 5.19 -4.11 16.33
N PRO A 74 5.78 -5.31 16.33
CA PRO A 74 6.50 -5.82 17.48
C PRO A 74 7.79 -5.04 17.72
N GLU A 75 8.29 -5.12 18.95
CA GLU A 75 9.66 -4.71 19.26
C GLU A 75 10.65 -5.83 18.86
N PRO A 76 11.86 -5.49 18.36
CA PRO A 76 12.42 -4.14 18.24
C PRO A 76 12.05 -3.39 16.94
N GLN A 77 11.29 -4.00 16.03
CA GLN A 77 11.05 -3.45 14.68
C GLN A 77 10.32 -2.10 14.71
N ARG A 78 9.34 -1.94 15.61
CA ARG A 78 8.66 -0.65 15.80
C ARG A 78 9.62 0.45 16.22
N THR A 79 10.48 0.19 17.21
CA THR A 79 11.53 1.13 17.64
C THR A 79 12.50 1.46 16.50
N GLN A 80 12.90 0.48 15.70
CA GLN A 80 13.80 0.68 14.56
C GLN A 80 13.20 1.60 13.50
N LEU A 81 11.93 1.37 13.11
CA LEU A 81 11.22 2.24 12.17
C LEU A 81 11.15 3.68 12.68
N LEU A 82 10.78 3.87 13.95
CA LEU A 82 10.72 5.20 14.58
C LEU A 82 12.11 5.86 14.65
N ASP A 83 13.18 5.09 14.86
CA ASP A 83 14.56 5.60 14.83
C ASP A 83 14.94 6.08 13.42
N TYR A 84 14.59 5.34 12.37
CA TYR A 84 14.82 5.79 10.99
C TYR A 84 14.07 7.07 10.65
N LEU A 85 12.87 7.27 11.18
CA LEU A 85 12.08 8.47 10.91
C LEU A 85 12.58 9.69 11.70
N PHE A 86 12.79 9.55 13.01
CA PHE A 86 12.91 10.70 13.92
C PHE A 86 14.24 10.84 14.62
N LYS A 87 15.06 9.79 14.74
CA LYS A 87 16.29 9.87 15.53
C LYS A 87 17.34 10.73 14.80
N PRO A 88 17.89 11.76 15.47
CA PRO A 88 18.99 12.53 14.92
C PRO A 88 20.18 11.65 14.56
N ASN A 89 20.83 11.98 13.45
CA ASN A 89 22.03 11.28 12.97
C ASN A 89 21.85 9.76 12.80
N TYR A 90 20.68 9.32 12.30
CA TYR A 90 20.40 7.90 12.10
C TYR A 90 19.75 7.61 10.74
N GLY A 91 18.59 8.19 10.47
CA GLY A 91 17.86 8.03 9.21
C GLY A 91 17.42 9.39 8.65
N ALA A 92 16.13 9.51 8.32
CA ALA A 92 15.52 10.73 7.79
C ALA A 92 15.60 11.92 8.74
N ASN A 93 15.74 11.72 10.06
CA ASN A 93 15.83 12.80 11.05
C ASN A 93 14.80 13.92 10.82
N LEU A 94 13.51 13.56 10.68
CA LEU A 94 12.46 14.51 10.35
C LEU A 94 12.42 15.66 11.36
N GLN A 95 12.27 16.88 10.84
CA GLN A 95 12.34 18.12 11.61
C GLN A 95 10.97 18.78 11.79
N VAL A 96 10.01 18.39 10.96
CA VAL A 96 8.59 18.73 11.09
C VAL A 96 7.79 17.43 10.99
N LEU A 97 6.85 17.24 11.92
CA LEU A 97 5.84 16.20 11.85
C LEU A 97 4.48 16.89 11.75
N LYS A 98 3.86 16.79 10.56
CA LYS A 98 2.49 17.23 10.32
C LYS A 98 1.55 16.07 10.67
N LEU A 99 0.51 16.34 11.44
CA LEU A 99 -0.46 15.37 11.94
C LEU A 99 -1.84 15.74 11.41
N GLU A 100 -2.59 14.74 10.96
CA GLU A 100 -4.03 14.88 10.80
C GLU A 100 -4.70 15.09 12.16
N ILE A 101 -5.63 16.04 12.19
CA ILE A 101 -6.62 16.17 13.24
C ILE A 101 -7.81 15.30 12.82
N GLY A 102 -7.88 14.10 13.38
CA GLY A 102 -8.89 13.09 13.04
C GLY A 102 -10.32 13.63 13.09
N GLY A 103 -11.15 13.16 12.15
CA GLY A 103 -12.48 13.71 11.91
C GLY A 103 -13.54 12.65 11.59
N ASP A 104 -13.26 11.38 11.87
CA ASP A 104 -14.14 10.21 11.63
C ASP A 104 -14.44 9.91 10.16
N THR A 105 -13.74 10.57 9.23
CA THR A 105 -13.99 10.46 7.80
C THR A 105 -12.77 9.90 7.09
N GLN A 106 -13.01 9.20 5.99
CA GLN A 106 -11.98 8.91 5.01
C GLN A 106 -11.23 10.18 4.58
N SER A 107 -9.90 10.13 4.63
CA SER A 107 -9.01 11.23 4.26
C SER A 107 -7.86 10.87 3.32
N THR A 108 -7.69 9.59 2.91
CA THR A 108 -7.17 9.06 1.62
C THR A 108 -7.09 7.52 1.63
N ASP A 109 -6.36 6.94 2.60
CA ASP A 109 -6.15 5.49 2.77
C ASP A 109 -6.85 4.94 4.03
N GLY A 110 -7.64 5.75 4.71
CA GLY A 110 -8.33 5.40 5.96
C GLY A 110 -9.03 6.60 6.59
N ALA A 111 -9.82 6.32 7.62
CA ALA A 111 -10.40 7.32 8.51
C ALA A 111 -9.61 7.37 9.82
N GLU A 112 -9.42 8.58 10.35
CA GLU A 112 -8.79 8.77 11.65
C GLU A 112 -9.81 9.26 12.68
N PRO A 113 -9.82 8.68 13.90
CA PRO A 113 -10.83 8.99 14.90
C PRO A 113 -10.66 10.41 15.42
N SER A 114 -11.79 11.11 15.53
CA SER A 114 -11.86 12.38 16.22
C SER A 114 -11.66 12.20 17.72
N ILE A 115 -11.11 13.22 18.38
CA ILE A 115 -11.14 13.31 19.84
C ILE A 115 -12.53 13.61 20.41
N GLU A 116 -13.53 13.92 19.58
CA GLU A 116 -14.84 14.39 20.02
C GLU A 116 -15.94 13.95 19.05
N HIS A 117 -16.20 12.64 18.97
CA HIS A 117 -17.25 12.06 18.11
C HIS A 117 -18.63 12.69 18.35
N VAL A 118 -18.90 13.05 19.62
CA VAL A 118 -20.11 13.73 20.08
C VAL A 118 -19.71 14.99 20.81
N ARG A 119 -20.40 16.11 20.52
CA ARG A 119 -20.18 17.40 21.19
C ARG A 119 -20.14 17.25 22.72
N GLY A 120 -19.07 17.72 23.34
CA GLY A 120 -18.81 17.73 24.77
C GLY A 120 -18.16 16.47 25.32
N ALA A 121 -18.03 15.40 24.52
CA ALA A 121 -17.42 14.14 24.94
C ALA A 121 -16.00 14.04 24.36
N VAL A 122 -15.05 14.78 24.96
CA VAL A 122 -13.66 14.78 24.54
C VAL A 122 -12.91 13.57 25.12
N ASP A 123 -12.30 12.78 24.25
CA ASP A 123 -11.37 11.71 24.58
C ASP A 123 -10.01 11.96 23.91
N CYS A 124 -9.01 12.26 24.74
CA CYS A 124 -7.65 12.53 24.28
C CYS A 124 -6.87 11.25 23.96
N GLY A 125 -7.37 10.06 24.32
CA GLY A 125 -6.74 8.78 23.98
C GLY A 125 -7.04 8.28 22.56
N ASN A 126 -7.88 8.99 21.81
CA ASN A 126 -8.34 8.56 20.49
C ASN A 126 -7.24 8.64 19.42
N GLY A 127 -7.08 7.54 18.68
CA GLY A 127 -6.17 7.42 17.54
C GLY A 127 -4.71 7.13 17.92
N TYR A 128 -3.82 7.18 16.94
CA TYR A 128 -2.40 6.85 17.09
C TYR A 128 -1.47 8.06 16.91
N GLU A 129 -1.99 9.22 16.50
CA GLU A 129 -1.16 10.39 16.20
C GLU A 129 -0.53 11.01 17.46
N TRP A 130 -1.20 10.92 18.61
CA TRP A 130 -0.62 11.31 19.89
C TRP A 130 0.61 10.48 20.24
N TRP A 131 0.46 9.15 20.17
CA TRP A 131 1.56 8.22 20.38
C TRP A 131 2.72 8.49 19.41
N LEU A 132 2.43 8.70 18.12
CA LEU A 132 3.46 8.96 17.12
C LEU A 132 4.23 10.24 17.44
N ALA A 133 3.53 11.31 17.79
CA ALA A 133 4.14 12.59 18.15
C ALA A 133 4.99 12.50 19.43
N GLU A 134 4.54 11.74 20.44
CA GLU A 134 5.34 11.43 21.63
C GLU A 134 6.61 10.66 21.28
N GLN A 135 6.50 9.63 20.43
CA GLN A 135 7.66 8.86 19.96
C GLN A 135 8.65 9.70 19.17
N ALA A 136 8.15 10.64 18.37
CA ALA A 136 8.96 11.59 17.62
C ALA A 136 9.68 12.56 18.57
N ARG A 137 8.97 13.21 19.50
CA ARG A 137 9.55 14.13 20.50
C ARG A 137 10.56 13.44 21.41
N LYS A 138 10.32 12.18 21.79
CA LYS A 138 11.26 11.38 22.59
C LYS A 138 12.61 11.20 21.90
N ARG A 139 12.63 11.13 20.56
CA ARG A 139 13.85 10.95 19.74
C ARG A 139 14.47 12.28 19.32
N ASN A 140 13.63 13.22 18.93
CA ASN A 140 13.99 14.56 18.52
C ASN A 140 13.14 15.58 19.30
N PRO A 141 13.60 16.06 20.47
CA PRO A 141 12.89 17.06 21.26
C PRO A 141 12.67 18.38 20.52
N ALA A 142 13.42 18.64 19.45
CA ALA A 142 13.32 19.85 18.63
C ALA A 142 12.38 19.71 17.42
N ILE A 143 11.74 18.55 17.21
CA ILE A 143 10.83 18.37 16.07
C ILE A 143 9.62 19.32 16.17
N ASN A 144 9.29 20.03 15.10
CA ASN A 144 8.10 20.88 15.06
C ASN A 144 6.84 20.02 14.88
N ILE A 145 5.80 20.29 15.65
CA ILE A 145 4.49 19.62 15.53
C ILE A 145 3.49 20.55 14.82
N TYR A 146 2.91 20.08 13.73
CA TYR A 146 1.93 20.81 12.92
C TYR A 146 0.60 20.03 12.84
N GLY A 147 -0.51 20.57 13.37
CA GLY A 147 -1.84 19.97 13.21
C GLY A 147 -2.67 20.56 12.06
N LEU A 148 -3.31 19.71 11.24
CA LEU A 148 -4.24 20.12 10.17
C LEU A 148 -5.45 19.17 10.08
N ALA A 149 -6.65 19.70 9.87
CA ALA A 149 -7.86 18.89 9.71
C ALA A 149 -8.16 18.57 8.24
N TRP A 150 -8.42 17.30 7.92
CA TRP A 150 -8.95 16.86 6.62
C TRP A 150 -10.48 16.88 6.59
N GLY A 151 -11.11 16.49 7.70
CA GLY A 151 -12.55 16.55 7.91
C GLY A 151 -12.88 16.93 9.35
N ALA A 152 -14.12 16.71 9.77
CA ALA A 152 -14.54 16.98 11.14
C ALA A 152 -15.79 16.16 11.51
N PRO A 153 -16.05 15.93 12.82
CA PRO A 153 -17.28 15.28 13.27
C PRO A 153 -18.56 15.92 12.73
N GLY A 154 -19.60 15.12 12.53
CA GLY A 154 -20.84 15.56 11.89
C GLY A 154 -21.62 16.63 12.65
N TRP A 155 -21.35 16.83 13.94
CA TRP A 155 -22.04 17.85 14.74
C TRP A 155 -21.50 19.27 14.52
N ILE A 156 -20.29 19.42 13.94
CA ILE A 156 -19.58 20.69 13.80
C ILE A 156 -20.36 21.68 12.93
N GLY A 157 -20.63 22.87 13.47
CA GLY A 157 -21.21 23.99 12.75
C GLY A 157 -22.72 23.88 12.47
N THR A 158 -23.37 22.78 12.85
CA THR A 158 -24.80 22.52 12.57
C THR A 158 -25.73 23.61 13.10
N GLY A 159 -25.41 24.19 14.26
CA GLY A 159 -26.15 25.29 14.89
C GLY A 159 -25.44 26.65 14.84
N ASP A 160 -24.36 26.78 14.08
CA ASP A 160 -23.55 28.00 14.07
C ASP A 160 -24.25 29.13 13.30
N ALA A 161 -24.23 30.35 13.84
CA ALA A 161 -24.86 31.51 13.22
C ALA A 161 -24.22 31.92 11.88
N ALA A 162 -22.93 31.61 11.67
CA ALA A 162 -22.23 31.83 10.41
C ALA A 162 -22.48 30.73 9.37
N ASN A 163 -23.22 29.68 9.71
CA ASN A 163 -23.52 28.58 8.82
C ASN A 163 -24.48 29.02 7.70
N PRO A 164 -24.07 28.97 6.42
CA PRO A 164 -24.94 29.31 5.30
C PRO A 164 -26.04 28.27 5.04
N SER A 165 -26.04 27.13 5.74
CA SER A 165 -27.00 26.05 5.63
C SER A 165 -27.37 25.50 7.02
N PRO A 166 -28.23 26.22 7.77
CA PRO A 166 -28.63 25.83 9.12
C PRO A 166 -29.12 24.38 9.20
N GLY A 167 -28.71 23.66 10.25
CA GLY A 167 -29.03 22.25 10.45
C GLY A 167 -28.14 21.27 9.66
N LYS A 168 -27.26 21.76 8.79
CA LYS A 168 -26.22 20.94 8.13
C LYS A 168 -24.84 21.22 8.70
N PRO A 169 -23.92 20.24 8.71
CA PRO A 169 -22.56 20.46 9.20
C PRO A 169 -21.83 21.55 8.41
N TYR A 170 -21.00 22.37 9.08
CA TYR A 170 -20.25 23.46 8.45
C TYR A 170 -18.87 23.67 9.08
N PHE A 171 -17.82 23.46 8.28
CA PHE A 171 -16.43 23.49 8.75
C PHE A 171 -15.98 24.88 9.20
N TRP A 172 -16.29 25.94 8.43
CA TRP A 172 -15.83 27.30 8.71
C TRP A 172 -16.67 27.99 9.80
N SER A 173 -16.90 27.28 10.90
CA SER A 173 -17.73 27.65 12.05
C SER A 173 -16.87 28.00 13.27
N SER A 174 -17.48 28.67 14.24
CA SER A 174 -16.92 28.88 15.58
C SER A 174 -16.80 27.56 16.35
N ASP A 175 -17.70 26.60 16.10
CA ASP A 175 -17.61 25.23 16.62
C ASP A 175 -16.30 24.56 16.23
N MET A 176 -15.86 24.69 14.97
CA MET A 176 -14.58 24.13 14.55
C MET A 176 -13.40 24.76 15.28
N ILE A 177 -13.43 26.07 15.55
CA ILE A 177 -12.38 26.73 16.36
C ILE A 177 -12.40 26.17 17.78
N ALA A 178 -13.58 25.98 18.38
CA ALA A 178 -13.70 25.40 19.71
C ALA A 178 -13.16 23.96 19.75
N TYR A 179 -13.49 23.13 18.75
CA TYR A 179 -12.96 21.78 18.57
C TYR A 179 -11.43 21.78 18.46
N LEU A 180 -10.85 22.67 17.65
CA LEU A 180 -9.39 22.82 17.57
C LEU A 180 -8.79 23.22 18.92
N MET A 181 -9.47 24.02 19.74
CA MET A 181 -8.99 24.33 21.10
C MET A 181 -9.07 23.13 22.04
N SER A 182 -10.09 22.27 21.92
CA SER A 182 -10.13 20.98 22.62
C SER A 182 -8.95 20.09 22.20
N TRP A 183 -8.65 20.03 20.90
CA TRP A 183 -7.51 19.27 20.38
C TRP A 183 -6.16 19.80 20.88
N MET A 184 -5.99 21.12 20.92
CA MET A 184 -4.83 21.75 21.55
C MET A 184 -4.74 21.43 23.05
N GLY A 185 -5.88 21.30 23.73
CA GLY A 185 -5.96 20.84 25.11
C GLY A 185 -5.50 19.39 25.27
N CYS A 186 -5.91 18.48 24.39
CA CYS A 186 -5.43 17.10 24.36
C CYS A 186 -3.93 17.03 24.10
N ALA A 187 -3.42 17.78 23.12
CA ALA A 187 -1.97 17.86 22.87
C ALA A 187 -1.19 18.23 24.15
N ALA A 188 -1.68 19.20 24.92
CA ALA A 188 -1.06 19.57 26.19
C ALA A 188 -1.10 18.44 27.25
N GLN A 189 -2.16 17.62 27.30
CA GLN A 189 -2.23 16.45 28.18
C GLN A 189 -1.18 15.38 27.82
N HIS A 190 -0.86 15.26 26.54
CA HIS A 190 0.23 14.42 26.03
C HIS A 190 1.63 15.07 26.16
N ASN A 191 1.73 16.21 26.85
CA ASN A 191 2.96 17.02 26.95
C ASN A 191 3.53 17.44 25.59
N LEU A 192 2.67 17.60 24.58
CA LEU A 192 3.03 18.05 23.24
C LEU A 192 2.79 19.55 23.12
N THR A 193 3.81 20.27 22.67
CA THR A 193 3.65 21.65 22.20
C THR A 193 3.37 21.61 20.69
N VAL A 194 2.25 22.19 20.29
CA VAL A 194 1.86 22.35 18.89
C VAL A 194 2.42 23.67 18.37
N ASP A 195 3.36 23.58 17.44
CA ASP A 195 4.09 24.72 16.91
C ASP A 195 3.34 25.40 15.77
N GLN A 196 2.57 24.64 14.99
CA GLN A 196 1.73 25.13 13.90
C GLN A 196 0.32 24.51 13.92
N ILE A 197 -0.66 25.29 13.46
CA ILE A 197 -2.03 24.81 13.23
C ILE A 197 -2.60 25.39 11.93
N GLY A 198 -3.31 24.56 11.18
CA GLY A 198 -3.89 24.89 9.89
C GLY A 198 -5.41 24.98 9.91
N GLY A 199 -6.00 25.17 8.73
CA GLY A 199 -7.45 25.17 8.53
C GLY A 199 -7.97 23.83 7.99
N TRP A 200 -8.49 23.86 6.76
CA TRP A 200 -9.11 22.70 6.12
C TRP A 200 -8.28 22.26 4.91
N ASN A 201 -7.73 21.05 4.99
CA ASN A 201 -6.87 20.49 3.96
C ASN A 201 -7.50 20.52 2.55
N GLU A 202 -6.88 21.24 1.62
CA GLU A 202 -7.27 21.35 0.21
C GLU A 202 -8.72 21.82 -0.03
N ARG A 203 -9.27 22.61 0.89
CA ARG A 203 -10.64 23.15 0.78
C ARG A 203 -10.68 24.68 0.77
N GLY A 204 -9.52 25.31 0.55
CA GLY A 204 -9.37 26.74 0.49
C GLY A 204 -9.39 27.39 1.87
N PHE A 205 -9.91 28.61 1.94
CA PHE A 205 -9.90 29.40 3.17
C PHE A 205 -11.18 30.21 3.36
N ASN A 206 -11.50 30.46 4.63
CA ASN A 206 -12.42 31.51 5.05
C ASN A 206 -11.64 32.57 5.86
N LYS A 207 -11.54 33.80 5.33
CA LYS A 207 -10.71 34.87 5.91
C LYS A 207 -11.11 35.18 7.36
N THR A 208 -12.41 35.36 7.59
CA THR A 208 -12.97 35.68 8.91
C THR A 208 -12.69 34.56 9.91
N TRP A 209 -12.81 33.31 9.47
CA TRP A 209 -12.51 32.15 10.32
C TRP A 209 -11.04 32.15 10.77
N TYR A 210 -10.08 32.37 9.86
CA TYR A 210 -8.66 32.44 10.22
C TYR A 210 -8.34 33.61 11.17
N VAL A 211 -8.96 34.77 10.97
CA VAL A 211 -8.86 35.91 11.89
C VAL A 211 -9.37 35.52 13.29
N ASN A 212 -10.50 34.83 13.36
CA ASN A 212 -11.08 34.38 14.62
C ASN A 212 -10.23 33.26 15.28
N LEU A 213 -9.66 32.35 14.50
CA LEU A 213 -8.74 31.33 14.99
C LEU A 213 -7.52 31.98 15.65
N LYS A 214 -6.84 32.90 14.94
CA LYS A 214 -5.67 33.60 15.49
C LYS A 214 -6.02 34.36 16.76
N LYS A 215 -7.13 35.09 16.76
CA LYS A 215 -7.60 35.83 17.94
C LYS A 215 -7.83 34.89 19.13
N THR A 216 -8.44 33.73 18.89
CA THR A 216 -8.72 32.73 19.93
C THR A 216 -7.44 32.14 20.49
N LEU A 217 -6.50 31.74 19.63
CA LEU A 217 -5.18 31.23 20.04
C LEU A 217 -4.45 32.22 20.97
N VAL A 218 -4.36 33.48 20.54
CA VAL A 218 -3.72 34.54 21.32
C VAL A 218 -4.43 34.77 22.66
N SER A 219 -5.77 34.80 22.66
CA SER A 219 -6.56 35.00 23.89
C SER A 219 -6.37 33.88 24.92
N LYS A 220 -6.05 32.67 24.46
CA LYS A 220 -5.73 31.50 25.30
C LYS A 220 -4.24 31.36 25.61
N GLY A 221 -3.40 32.29 25.14
CA GLY A 221 -1.97 32.30 25.42
C GLY A 221 -1.13 31.34 24.55
N TYR A 222 -1.70 30.76 23.50
CA TYR A 222 -0.94 29.89 22.59
C TYR A 222 0.03 30.70 21.73
N LYS A 223 1.27 30.22 21.61
CA LYS A 223 2.29 30.75 20.70
C LYS A 223 2.28 30.11 19.31
N THR A 224 1.35 29.17 19.10
CA THR A 224 1.17 28.41 17.86
C THR A 224 0.99 29.34 16.67
N LYS A 225 1.71 29.02 15.59
CA LYS A 225 1.62 29.74 14.32
C LYS A 225 0.45 29.23 13.48
N VAL A 226 -0.26 30.14 12.82
CA VAL A 226 -1.33 29.82 11.88
C VAL A 226 -0.74 29.65 10.49
N VAL A 227 -0.94 28.47 9.90
CA VAL A 227 -0.60 28.16 8.51
C VAL A 227 -1.86 28.31 7.67
N ALA A 228 -1.78 29.02 6.55
CA ALA A 228 -2.87 29.07 5.59
C ALA A 228 -2.36 28.93 4.13
N ASP A 229 -3.07 28.27 3.23
CA ASP A 229 -4.36 27.59 3.42
C ASP A 229 -4.29 26.08 3.18
N ASP A 230 -3.08 25.51 3.04
CA ASP A 230 -2.85 24.09 2.75
C ASP A 230 -3.71 23.62 1.56
N SER A 231 -3.71 24.45 0.52
CA SER A 231 -4.41 24.20 -0.73
C SER A 231 -3.46 24.38 -1.91
N VAL A 232 -3.87 23.87 -3.08
CA VAL A 232 -3.07 23.96 -4.30
C VAL A 232 -3.00 25.40 -4.79
N GLY A 233 -1.77 25.89 -5.00
CA GLY A 233 -1.48 27.22 -5.52
C GLY A 233 -1.35 28.30 -4.44
N TRP A 234 -1.41 29.57 -4.88
CA TRP A 234 -1.01 30.72 -4.06
C TRP A 234 -2.10 31.79 -3.90
N LYS A 235 -3.38 31.44 -4.14
CA LYS A 235 -4.51 32.38 -4.08
C LYS A 235 -4.69 33.03 -2.70
N VAL A 236 -4.30 32.33 -1.65
CA VAL A 236 -4.31 32.86 -0.28
C VAL A 236 -3.41 34.10 -0.15
N ALA A 237 -2.29 34.16 -0.88
CA ALA A 237 -1.40 35.32 -0.90
C ALA A 237 -2.09 36.55 -1.50
N ASP A 238 -2.81 36.39 -2.62
CA ASP A 238 -3.57 37.48 -3.24
C ASP A 238 -4.64 38.01 -2.28
N ALA A 239 -5.33 37.09 -1.58
CA ALA A 239 -6.33 37.43 -0.59
C ALA A 239 -5.76 38.19 0.62
N MET A 240 -4.56 37.86 1.07
CA MET A 240 -3.86 38.58 2.15
C MET A 240 -3.37 39.96 1.71
N THR A 241 -2.91 40.12 0.46
CA THR A 241 -2.53 41.44 -0.07
C THR A 241 -3.70 42.42 -0.04
N ALA A 242 -4.91 41.93 -0.29
CA ALA A 242 -6.14 42.73 -0.27
C ALA A 242 -6.76 42.91 1.13
N ASP A 243 -6.29 42.20 2.16
CA ASP A 243 -6.92 42.16 3.48
C ASP A 243 -5.87 42.14 4.60
N PRO A 244 -5.55 43.31 5.21
CA PRO A 244 -4.57 43.41 6.28
C PRO A 244 -4.91 42.59 7.53
N ALA A 245 -6.20 42.44 7.87
CA ALA A 245 -6.60 41.67 9.03
C ALA A 245 -6.31 40.18 8.82
N PHE A 246 -6.66 39.65 7.64
CA PHE A 246 -6.33 38.29 7.26
C PHE A 246 -4.82 38.06 7.14
N LYS A 247 -4.09 39.00 6.52
CA LYS A 247 -2.61 38.97 6.47
C LYS A 247 -1.97 38.88 7.86
N ASN A 248 -2.51 39.61 8.85
CA ASN A 248 -1.97 39.59 10.21
C ASN A 248 -2.36 38.33 10.98
N ALA A 249 -3.43 37.66 10.58
CA ALA A 249 -3.88 36.42 11.21
C ALA A 249 -3.04 35.19 10.81
N VAL A 250 -2.50 35.19 9.58
CA VAL A 250 -1.71 34.09 9.02
C VAL A 250 -0.23 34.33 9.28
N ASP A 251 0.49 33.37 9.86
CA ASP A 251 1.93 33.48 10.12
C ASP A 251 2.76 32.89 8.98
N ILE A 252 2.30 31.80 8.36
CA ILE A 252 3.00 31.01 7.32
C ILE A 252 2.05 30.76 6.14
N ILE A 253 2.56 30.84 4.91
CA ILE A 253 1.81 30.47 3.71
C ILE A 253 2.16 29.04 3.31
N GLY A 254 1.23 28.11 3.50
CA GLY A 254 1.36 26.70 3.13
C GLY A 254 0.66 26.40 1.80
N SER A 255 1.41 25.89 0.82
CA SER A 255 0.87 25.47 -0.49
C SER A 255 1.11 23.98 -0.73
N HIS A 256 0.12 23.33 -1.34
CA HIS A 256 0.17 21.93 -1.71
C HIS A 256 0.69 21.73 -3.14
N TYR A 257 1.61 20.79 -3.29
CA TYR A 257 2.27 20.41 -4.54
C TYR A 257 2.74 21.61 -5.38
N PRO A 258 3.44 22.61 -4.81
CA PRO A 258 3.96 23.74 -5.60
C PRO A 258 5.02 23.30 -6.63
N CYS A 259 5.57 22.09 -6.48
CA CYS A 259 6.45 21.43 -7.43
C CYS A 259 5.73 20.54 -8.46
N GLY A 260 4.40 20.40 -8.36
CA GLY A 260 3.56 19.52 -9.18
C GLY A 260 3.22 18.18 -8.51
N TRP A 261 1.94 17.80 -8.56
CA TRP A 261 1.40 16.56 -8.00
C TRP A 261 1.88 15.32 -8.77
N LEU A 262 2.32 14.27 -8.06
CA LEU A 262 2.89 13.03 -8.63
C LEU A 262 3.89 13.29 -9.77
N SER A 263 4.72 14.31 -9.61
CA SER A 263 5.55 14.83 -10.68
C SER A 263 7.04 14.58 -10.45
N ALA A 264 7.82 14.81 -11.49
CA ALA A 264 9.27 14.84 -11.38
C ALA A 264 9.81 16.03 -10.56
N GLN A 265 8.96 16.98 -10.12
CA GLN A 265 9.36 18.16 -9.33
C GLN A 265 10.50 18.96 -9.98
N THR A 266 10.43 19.15 -11.30
CA THR A 266 11.49 19.86 -12.02
C THR A 266 11.44 21.36 -11.75
N SER A 267 10.26 21.92 -11.46
CA SER A 267 9.98 23.35 -11.24
C SER A 267 9.14 23.52 -9.97
N CYS A 268 9.48 24.48 -9.11
CA CYS A 268 8.79 24.70 -7.83
C CYS A 268 8.45 26.19 -7.57
N PRO A 269 7.70 26.88 -8.44
CA PRO A 269 7.52 28.32 -8.34
C PRO A 269 6.55 28.74 -7.21
N SER A 270 6.74 29.98 -6.73
CA SER A 270 5.74 30.70 -5.92
C SER A 270 5.30 31.99 -6.62
N SER A 271 4.14 32.54 -6.23
CA SER A 271 3.64 33.78 -6.84
C SER A 271 4.43 35.00 -6.35
N ALA A 272 4.49 36.06 -7.19
CA ALA A 272 5.13 37.32 -6.80
C ALA A 272 4.50 37.92 -5.53
N ASN A 273 3.17 37.82 -5.40
CA ASN A 273 2.47 38.27 -4.19
C ASN A 273 2.88 37.46 -2.95
N ALA A 274 3.03 36.13 -3.07
CA ALA A 274 3.48 35.31 -1.95
C ALA A 274 4.86 35.76 -1.44
N GLN A 275 5.82 35.97 -2.35
CA GLN A 275 7.15 36.45 -1.98
C GLN A 275 7.13 37.88 -1.41
N ALA A 276 6.32 38.78 -1.99
CA ALA A 276 6.21 40.17 -1.55
C ALA A 276 5.59 40.35 -0.15
N LEU A 277 4.84 39.36 0.34
CA LEU A 277 4.23 39.42 1.67
C LEU A 277 5.26 39.29 2.81
N GLY A 278 6.47 38.81 2.53
CA GLY A 278 7.54 38.66 3.52
C GLY A 278 7.26 37.61 4.59
N LYS A 279 6.37 36.66 4.31
CA LYS A 279 6.05 35.52 5.18
C LYS A 279 6.82 34.27 4.75
N PRO A 280 7.11 33.33 5.66
CA PRO A 280 7.62 32.02 5.27
C PRO A 280 6.65 31.33 4.30
N LEU A 281 7.22 30.75 3.25
CA LEU A 281 6.51 29.99 2.22
C LEU A 281 6.88 28.52 2.37
N TRP A 282 5.90 27.65 2.52
CA TRP A 282 6.11 26.22 2.72
C TRP A 282 5.47 25.43 1.58
N ALA A 283 6.20 24.42 1.10
CA ALA A 283 5.56 23.28 0.46
C ALA A 283 4.99 22.41 1.60
N SER A 284 3.81 22.80 2.11
CA SER A 284 3.20 22.23 3.32
C SER A 284 2.57 20.85 3.10
N GLU A 285 2.47 20.45 1.84
CA GLU A 285 2.34 19.07 1.38
C GLU A 285 2.95 18.96 -0.01
N ASN A 286 3.83 17.99 -0.21
CA ASN A 286 4.41 17.65 -1.50
C ASN A 286 4.90 16.19 -1.45
N GLY A 287 5.61 15.73 -2.48
CA GLY A 287 6.02 14.33 -2.54
C GLY A 287 4.87 13.48 -3.08
N SER A 288 4.31 12.60 -2.25
CA SER A 288 3.31 11.59 -2.66
C SER A 288 3.89 10.59 -3.65
N LEU A 289 5.17 10.28 -3.51
CA LEU A 289 5.90 9.39 -4.40
C LEU A 289 6.33 8.10 -3.70
N ASP A 290 6.56 7.07 -4.52
CA ASP A 290 7.07 5.77 -4.10
C ASP A 290 8.36 5.85 -3.29
N ALA A 291 8.47 5.03 -2.25
CA ALA A 291 9.54 5.07 -1.26
C ALA A 291 10.96 4.97 -1.83
N ASP A 292 11.14 4.33 -2.98
CA ASP A 292 12.42 4.30 -3.68
C ASP A 292 12.41 5.20 -4.92
N ALA A 293 11.47 4.97 -5.85
CA ALA A 293 11.47 5.64 -7.15
C ALA A 293 11.19 7.15 -7.06
N GLY A 294 10.61 7.60 -5.94
CA GLY A 294 10.33 9.02 -5.67
C GLY A 294 11.55 9.85 -5.28
N ALA A 295 12.65 9.23 -4.84
CA ALA A 295 13.80 9.94 -4.27
C ALA A 295 14.44 10.99 -5.21
N PRO A 296 14.61 10.76 -6.52
CA PRO A 296 15.14 11.78 -7.43
C PRO A 296 14.26 13.04 -7.51
N ALA A 297 12.93 12.89 -7.44
CA ALA A 297 12.02 14.03 -7.46
C ALA A 297 11.97 14.74 -6.11
N LEU A 298 12.02 13.99 -5.00
CA LEU A 298 12.09 14.54 -3.65
C LEU A 298 13.28 15.48 -3.47
N VAL A 299 14.49 15.06 -3.84
CA VAL A 299 15.71 15.89 -3.68
C VAL A 299 15.66 17.15 -4.53
N ARG A 300 15.07 17.07 -5.74
CA ARG A 300 14.81 18.26 -6.56
C ARG A 300 13.84 19.20 -5.87
N GLY A 301 12.74 18.67 -5.33
CA GLY A 301 11.74 19.45 -4.61
C GLY A 301 12.32 20.23 -3.44
N ILE A 302 13.13 19.57 -2.60
CA ILE A 302 13.77 20.19 -1.44
C ILE A 302 14.71 21.33 -1.85
N ASN A 303 15.60 21.11 -2.83
CA ASN A 303 16.52 22.15 -3.29
C ASN A 303 15.80 23.27 -4.06
N ARG A 304 15.00 22.89 -5.06
CA ARG A 304 14.40 23.82 -6.01
C ARG A 304 13.25 24.60 -5.41
N GLY A 305 12.63 24.11 -4.34
CA GLY A 305 11.63 24.89 -3.61
C GLY A 305 12.16 26.23 -3.13
N TYR A 306 13.40 26.26 -2.62
CA TYR A 306 14.06 27.51 -2.25
C TYR A 306 14.50 28.32 -3.48
N ILE A 307 15.12 27.66 -4.46
CA ILE A 307 15.69 28.33 -5.65
C ILE A 307 14.61 29.00 -6.50
N ASP A 308 13.51 28.29 -6.79
CA ASP A 308 12.45 28.75 -7.68
C ASP A 308 11.38 29.58 -6.96
N GLY A 309 11.06 29.20 -5.71
CA GLY A 309 9.89 29.68 -5.00
C GLY A 309 10.17 30.35 -3.66
N LYS A 310 11.44 30.43 -3.23
CA LYS A 310 11.83 30.93 -1.90
C LYS A 310 11.11 30.20 -0.75
N MET A 311 10.78 28.92 -0.97
CA MET A 311 10.19 28.08 0.06
C MET A 311 11.26 27.61 1.04
N THR A 312 10.89 27.59 2.32
CA THR A 312 11.82 27.39 3.45
C THR A 312 11.52 26.11 4.23
N SER A 313 10.45 25.41 3.85
CA SER A 313 10.10 24.10 4.36
C SER A 313 9.53 23.22 3.25
N PHE A 314 9.75 21.91 3.39
CA PHE A 314 9.22 20.86 2.54
C PHE A 314 8.63 19.76 3.43
N ILE A 315 7.35 19.45 3.25
CA ILE A 315 6.66 18.39 4.01
C ILE A 315 6.23 17.30 3.02
N ASN A 316 6.84 16.12 3.14
CA ASN A 316 6.49 14.95 2.35
C ASN A 316 5.18 14.32 2.84
N TRP A 317 4.22 14.07 1.95
CA TRP A 317 3.12 13.17 2.25
C TRP A 317 3.37 11.79 1.64
N PRO A 318 3.18 10.69 2.40
CA PRO A 318 3.08 10.59 3.86
C PRO A 318 4.46 10.37 4.54
N VAL A 319 4.48 10.21 5.87
CA VAL A 319 5.66 9.76 6.64
C VAL A 319 6.12 8.39 6.13
N LEU A 320 5.22 7.41 6.06
CA LEU A 320 5.50 6.06 5.60
C LEU A 320 4.22 5.38 5.11
N ALA A 321 4.34 4.29 4.35
CA ALA A 321 3.23 3.43 3.99
C ALA A 321 3.11 2.27 5.00
N ALA A 322 2.51 2.54 6.15
CA ALA A 322 2.08 1.51 7.11
C ALA A 322 0.58 1.20 6.93
N ILE A 323 0.24 0.80 5.70
CA ILE A 323 -1.12 0.50 5.25
C ILE A 323 -1.18 -0.80 4.46
N TYR A 324 -2.39 -1.26 4.18
CA TYR A 324 -2.58 -2.50 3.46
C TYR A 324 -2.28 -2.41 1.95
N PRO A 325 -1.68 -3.46 1.34
CA PRO A 325 -1.31 -3.46 -0.08
C PRO A 325 -2.46 -3.33 -1.09
N ASN A 326 -3.71 -3.50 -0.66
CA ASN A 326 -4.89 -3.32 -1.51
C ASN A 326 -5.31 -1.85 -1.69
N LEU A 327 -4.67 -0.93 -0.96
CA LEU A 327 -4.88 0.51 -1.06
C LEU A 327 -3.94 1.14 -2.09
N SER A 328 -4.32 2.31 -2.62
CA SER A 328 -3.67 2.89 -3.80
C SER A 328 -2.26 3.42 -3.55
N TYR A 329 -1.94 3.78 -2.30
CA TYR A 329 -0.68 4.43 -1.93
C TYR A 329 0.23 3.54 -1.07
N ALA A 330 0.09 2.21 -1.19
CA ALA A 330 0.76 1.23 -0.32
C ALA A 330 2.30 1.17 -0.42
N THR A 331 2.92 1.95 -1.31
CA THR A 331 4.38 2.10 -1.40
C THR A 331 4.85 3.55 -1.29
N VAL A 332 3.93 4.48 -1.01
CA VAL A 332 4.18 5.92 -1.04
C VAL A 332 4.59 6.41 0.36
N GLY A 333 5.65 7.22 0.44
CA GLY A 333 6.20 7.73 1.69
C GLY A 333 7.68 7.45 1.83
N MET A 334 8.24 7.59 3.02
CA MET A 334 9.69 7.42 3.23
C MET A 334 10.12 5.96 3.33
N SER A 335 9.20 5.08 3.73
CA SER A 335 9.42 3.66 4.04
C SER A 335 8.10 2.89 3.90
N VAL A 336 8.17 1.56 3.83
CA VAL A 336 7.00 0.67 3.73
C VAL A 336 6.97 -0.28 4.94
N ALA A 337 5.82 -0.36 5.61
CA ALA A 337 5.63 -1.13 6.85
C ALA A 337 4.22 -1.74 6.91
N ALA A 338 3.89 -2.58 5.93
CA ALA A 338 2.55 -3.16 5.75
C ALA A 338 2.30 -4.47 6.53
N GLN A 339 3.30 -5.00 7.26
CA GLN A 339 3.23 -6.34 7.87
C GLN A 339 3.66 -6.35 9.35
N PRO A 340 2.88 -5.75 10.25
CA PRO A 340 3.18 -5.79 11.68
C PRO A 340 3.25 -7.21 12.24
N TRP A 341 2.53 -8.20 11.69
CA TRP A 341 2.59 -9.60 12.16
C TRP A 341 3.91 -10.31 11.89
N SER A 342 4.60 -9.97 10.80
CA SER A 342 5.94 -10.52 10.50
C SER A 342 7.06 -9.64 11.04
N GLY A 343 6.76 -8.37 11.34
CA GLY A 343 7.75 -7.34 11.65
C GLY A 343 8.55 -6.89 10.43
N ASN A 344 8.27 -7.40 9.22
CA ASN A 344 8.97 -6.99 8.00
C ASN A 344 8.69 -5.52 7.68
N TYR A 345 9.73 -4.80 7.25
CA TYR A 345 9.62 -3.43 6.75
C TYR A 345 10.68 -3.17 5.69
N HIS A 346 10.54 -2.08 4.94
CA HIS A 346 11.50 -1.61 3.95
C HIS A 346 11.83 -0.13 4.18
N ILE A 347 13.12 0.18 4.32
CA ILE A 347 13.60 1.57 4.44
C ILE A 347 13.88 2.09 3.04
N GLY A 348 12.98 2.95 2.55
CA GLY A 348 13.04 3.48 1.20
C GLY A 348 14.20 4.46 0.98
N LEU A 349 14.66 4.56 -0.27
CA LEU A 349 15.68 5.52 -0.70
C LEU A 349 15.32 6.97 -0.33
N GLN A 350 14.03 7.31 -0.30
CA GLN A 350 13.55 8.62 0.16
C GLN A 350 14.02 8.96 1.59
N THR A 351 14.12 7.97 2.49
CA THR A 351 14.66 8.15 3.86
C THR A 351 16.07 8.73 3.81
N TRP A 352 16.93 8.16 2.99
CA TRP A 352 18.34 8.56 2.84
C TRP A 352 18.50 9.85 2.04
N ALA A 353 17.64 10.05 1.03
CA ALA A 353 17.58 11.29 0.26
C ALA A 353 17.23 12.48 1.16
N THR A 354 16.27 12.34 2.08
CA THR A 354 15.93 13.37 3.07
C THR A 354 17.08 13.62 4.05
N ALA A 355 17.77 12.55 4.49
CA ALA A 355 18.90 12.64 5.43
C ALA A 355 20.02 13.57 4.93
N HIS A 356 20.22 13.68 3.61
CA HIS A 356 21.18 14.60 3.00
C HIS A 356 20.93 16.08 3.31
N THR A 357 19.70 16.43 3.73
CA THR A 357 19.38 17.76 4.23
C THR A 357 19.30 17.74 5.76
N THR A 358 18.40 16.93 6.31
CA THR A 358 17.99 16.99 7.71
C THR A 358 19.06 16.60 8.73
N GLN A 359 20.07 15.80 8.37
CA GLN A 359 21.19 15.50 9.27
C GLN A 359 22.27 16.60 9.26
N PHE A 360 22.22 17.54 8.32
CA PHE A 360 23.29 18.51 8.08
C PHE A 360 22.88 19.96 8.29
N VAL A 361 21.59 20.24 8.37
CA VAL A 361 21.02 21.56 8.66
C VAL A 361 19.88 21.40 9.65
N ALA A 362 19.60 22.41 10.47
CA ALA A 362 18.50 22.39 11.44
C ALA A 362 17.62 23.65 11.29
N PRO A 363 16.34 23.62 11.69
CA PRO A 363 15.51 24.82 11.72
C PRO A 363 16.21 25.98 12.44
N GLY A 364 16.13 27.18 11.87
CA GLY A 364 16.85 28.38 12.33
C GLY A 364 18.20 28.63 11.65
N TRP A 365 18.75 27.66 10.92
CA TRP A 365 19.81 27.92 9.94
C TRP A 365 19.32 28.88 8.85
N ARG A 366 20.22 29.52 8.12
CA ARG A 366 19.87 30.41 7.02
C ARG A 366 20.46 29.93 5.72
N TYR A 367 19.70 30.00 4.63
CA TYR A 367 20.26 29.83 3.29
C TYR A 367 21.33 30.91 3.02
N ILE A 368 22.24 30.62 2.09
CA ILE A 368 23.19 31.59 1.53
C ILE A 368 22.78 31.80 0.07
N ASP A 369 22.29 32.99 -0.27
CA ASP A 369 21.75 33.27 -1.60
C ASP A 369 22.84 33.25 -2.68
N SER A 370 24.08 33.62 -2.33
CA SER A 370 25.22 33.53 -3.26
C SER A 370 25.67 32.09 -3.56
N ALA A 371 25.20 31.12 -2.78
CA ALA A 371 25.57 29.71 -2.86
C ALA A 371 24.34 28.78 -2.96
N SER A 372 23.25 29.26 -3.56
CA SER A 372 22.05 28.48 -3.82
C SER A 372 21.54 28.75 -5.24
N SER A 373 21.77 27.82 -6.18
CA SER A 373 21.43 28.00 -7.59
C SER A 373 21.49 26.68 -8.37
N TYR A 374 21.43 26.77 -9.70
CA TYR A 374 21.59 25.64 -10.62
C TYR A 374 23.06 25.45 -11.03
N LEU A 375 23.47 24.19 -11.20
CA LEU A 375 24.82 23.85 -11.66
C LEU A 375 25.03 24.38 -13.09
N GLY A 376 26.12 25.13 -13.31
CA GLY A 376 26.37 25.84 -14.55
C GLY A 376 25.27 26.83 -14.96
N GLY A 377 24.43 27.28 -14.03
CA GLY A 377 23.28 28.14 -14.31
C GLY A 377 22.14 27.47 -15.08
N ASN A 378 22.13 26.14 -15.21
CA ASN A 378 21.12 25.41 -15.97
C ASN A 378 20.52 24.27 -15.15
N ARG A 379 19.20 24.30 -15.00
CA ARG A 379 18.40 23.30 -14.26
C ARG A 379 18.54 21.86 -14.75
N ALA A 380 18.94 21.67 -16.01
CA ALA A 380 19.22 20.35 -16.57
C ALA A 380 20.46 19.71 -15.92
N ASN A 381 21.39 20.49 -15.38
CA ASN A 381 22.62 19.95 -14.81
C ASN A 381 22.46 19.56 -13.33
N GLY A 382 21.32 19.87 -12.70
CA GLY A 382 21.11 19.73 -11.27
C GLY A 382 21.18 21.07 -10.53
N SER A 383 21.06 21.02 -9.21
CA SER A 383 20.93 22.18 -8.34
C SER A 383 21.69 22.00 -7.02
N TYR A 384 22.00 23.11 -6.37
CA TYR A 384 22.62 23.13 -5.06
C TYR A 384 22.02 24.23 -4.19
N VAL A 385 21.89 23.96 -2.90
CA VAL A 385 21.57 24.94 -1.88
C VAL A 385 22.61 24.87 -0.77
N THR A 386 22.99 26.03 -0.23
CA THR A 386 23.92 26.10 0.90
C THR A 386 23.28 26.83 2.05
N LEU A 387 23.43 26.29 3.25
CA LEU A 387 22.93 26.88 4.48
C LEU A 387 24.06 27.08 5.48
N MET A 388 23.94 28.12 6.30
CA MET A 388 24.84 28.40 7.42
C MET A 388 24.11 28.32 8.76
N SER A 389 24.89 27.88 9.73
CA SER A 389 24.51 27.77 11.13
C SER A 389 24.18 29.12 11.77
N PRO A 390 23.35 29.17 12.83
CA PRO A 390 22.98 30.42 13.50
C PRO A 390 24.16 31.21 14.10
N ASN A 391 25.26 30.53 14.44
CA ASN A 391 26.48 31.17 14.95
C ASN A 391 27.38 31.72 13.82
N GLY A 392 27.05 31.44 12.55
CA GLY A 392 27.79 31.90 11.38
C GLY A 392 29.13 31.22 11.13
N SER A 393 29.42 30.08 11.77
CA SER A 393 30.71 29.38 11.60
C SER A 393 30.64 28.17 10.68
N ASP A 394 29.57 27.37 10.78
CA ASP A 394 29.39 26.14 10.01
C ASP A 394 28.50 26.33 8.79
N TYR A 395 28.77 25.56 7.73
CA TYR A 395 27.92 25.49 6.55
C TYR A 395 27.72 24.05 6.07
N SER A 396 26.63 23.86 5.33
CA SER A 396 26.30 22.62 4.63
C SER A 396 25.72 22.95 3.25
N SER A 397 26.27 22.36 2.20
CA SER A 397 25.72 22.44 0.84
C SER A 397 25.16 21.09 0.42
N VAL A 398 23.89 21.09 -0.01
CA VAL A 398 23.17 19.92 -0.53
C VAL A 398 23.08 20.06 -2.05
N ILE A 399 23.64 19.11 -2.79
CA ILE A 399 23.78 19.16 -4.25
C ILE A 399 23.10 17.94 -4.87
N GLU A 400 22.19 18.14 -5.81
CA GLU A 400 21.56 17.07 -6.59
C GLU A 400 21.94 17.18 -8.06
N THR A 401 22.22 16.05 -8.70
CA THR A 401 22.60 15.94 -10.12
C THR A 401 21.65 15.04 -10.90
N THR A 402 20.38 14.99 -10.50
CA THR A 402 19.39 14.04 -11.06
C THR A 402 18.98 14.34 -12.51
N GLY A 403 19.28 15.54 -13.01
CA GLY A 403 19.12 15.89 -14.43
C GLY A 403 20.38 15.72 -15.26
N ALA A 404 21.55 15.58 -14.62
CA ALA A 404 22.83 15.64 -15.30
C ALA A 404 23.06 14.41 -16.19
N SER A 405 23.60 14.61 -17.38
CA SER A 405 23.91 13.53 -18.33
C SER A 405 25.36 13.04 -18.25
N ALA A 406 26.22 13.76 -17.55
CA ALA A 406 27.64 13.45 -17.41
C ALA A 406 28.20 13.96 -16.09
N ALA A 407 29.39 13.47 -15.72
CA ALA A 407 30.14 13.99 -14.59
C ALA A 407 30.52 15.47 -14.81
N GLN A 408 30.50 16.24 -13.73
CA GLN A 408 30.74 17.68 -13.71
C GLN A 408 31.56 18.06 -12.47
N SER A 409 32.16 19.25 -12.47
CA SER A 409 32.95 19.77 -11.35
C SER A 409 32.24 20.93 -10.68
N ALA A 410 32.34 21.01 -9.35
CA ALA A 410 31.91 22.16 -8.57
C ALA A 410 33.06 22.64 -7.69
N THR A 411 33.47 23.89 -7.87
CA THR A 411 34.52 24.54 -7.07
C THR A 411 33.89 25.50 -6.09
N PHE A 412 34.09 25.25 -4.81
CA PHE A 412 33.60 26.06 -3.71
C PHE A 412 34.68 27.02 -3.25
N THR A 413 34.30 28.26 -2.96
CA THR A 413 35.16 29.27 -2.34
C THR A 413 34.45 29.81 -1.11
N VAL A 414 35.02 29.56 0.06
CA VAL A 414 34.43 29.85 1.37
C VAL A 414 34.98 31.14 1.92
N SER A 415 34.09 32.02 2.40
CA SER A 415 34.44 33.33 2.94
C SER A 415 33.34 33.84 3.91
N GLY A 416 33.49 35.07 4.39
CA GLY A 416 32.44 35.70 5.21
C GLY A 416 32.31 35.14 6.62
N GLY A 417 33.40 34.67 7.22
CA GLY A 417 33.45 34.18 8.61
C GLY A 417 33.17 32.68 8.78
N LEU A 418 32.78 31.99 7.70
CA LEU A 418 32.57 30.55 7.70
C LEU A 418 33.88 29.76 7.79
N SER A 419 33.81 28.57 8.37
CA SER A 419 34.94 27.67 8.56
C SER A 419 35.58 27.27 7.24
N THR A 420 36.88 27.52 7.09
CA THR A 420 37.72 27.02 5.99
C THR A 420 38.48 25.75 6.39
N GLY A 421 38.03 25.09 7.45
CA GLY A 421 38.61 23.84 7.96
C GLY A 421 38.24 22.62 7.11
N LYS A 422 38.42 21.44 7.68
CA LYS A 422 38.07 20.17 7.04
C LYS A 422 36.59 20.13 6.64
N VAL A 423 36.32 19.61 5.43
CA VAL A 423 34.97 19.46 4.86
C VAL A 423 34.68 17.98 4.71
N HIS A 424 33.54 17.55 5.24
CA HIS A 424 33.04 16.18 5.16
C HIS A 424 32.12 16.03 3.96
N VAL A 425 32.20 14.89 3.28
CA VAL A 425 31.44 14.62 2.06
C VAL A 425 30.61 13.35 2.23
N TRP A 426 29.34 13.41 1.86
CA TRP A 426 28.40 12.29 1.85
C TRP A 426 27.75 12.20 0.47
N ALA A 427 27.48 10.99 -0.01
CA ALA A 427 26.91 10.76 -1.33
C ALA A 427 25.88 9.61 -1.33
N THR A 428 24.86 9.73 -2.16
CA THR A 428 23.92 8.66 -2.50
C THR A 428 23.82 8.52 -4.02
N ASN A 429 23.98 7.30 -4.53
CA ASN A 429 23.64 6.98 -5.92
C ASN A 429 22.13 6.74 -6.04
N LEU A 430 21.40 7.69 -6.62
CA LEU A 430 19.94 7.63 -6.74
C LEU A 430 19.46 6.68 -7.86
N GLY A 431 20.38 6.17 -8.68
CA GLY A 431 20.09 5.13 -9.68
C GLY A 431 20.46 3.72 -9.23
N SER A 432 21.00 3.55 -8.02
CA SER A 432 21.32 2.22 -7.48
C SER A 432 20.11 1.57 -6.83
N THR A 433 20.04 0.25 -6.90
CA THR A 433 19.11 -0.58 -6.11
C THR A 433 19.81 -1.26 -4.92
N ASN A 434 21.11 -0.99 -4.73
CA ASN A 434 21.90 -1.55 -3.64
C ASN A 434 21.95 -0.57 -2.46
N ASN A 435 21.40 -0.99 -1.32
CA ASN A 435 21.39 -0.19 -0.08
C ASN A 435 22.79 0.25 0.38
N ALA A 436 23.86 -0.44 -0.02
CA ALA A 436 25.23 -0.04 0.29
C ALA A 436 25.63 1.30 -0.35
N ASP A 437 24.96 1.72 -1.44
CA ASP A 437 25.26 2.95 -2.17
C ASP A 437 24.47 4.17 -1.66
N TYR A 438 23.67 3.99 -0.61
CA TYR A 438 22.85 5.05 -0.01
C TYR A 438 23.58 5.67 1.18
N PHE A 439 23.58 7.00 1.27
CA PHE A 439 24.12 7.78 2.39
C PHE A 439 25.55 7.36 2.80
N VAL A 440 26.45 7.31 1.83
CA VAL A 440 27.82 6.83 1.98
C VAL A 440 28.76 7.98 2.26
N ARG A 441 29.52 7.89 3.36
CA ARG A 441 30.60 8.82 3.67
C ARG A 441 31.75 8.67 2.68
N GLN A 442 32.13 9.77 2.05
CA GLN A 442 33.22 9.87 1.09
C GLN A 442 34.49 10.41 1.78
N PRO A 443 35.66 10.37 1.12
CA PRO A 443 36.86 11.00 1.63
C PRO A 443 36.64 12.49 1.95
N ASP A 444 37.14 12.94 3.10
CA ASP A 444 37.09 14.35 3.50
C ASP A 444 37.96 15.21 2.57
N LEU A 445 37.58 16.48 2.41
CA LEU A 445 38.33 17.48 1.65
C LEU A 445 38.97 18.49 2.61
N THR A 446 40.15 18.98 2.25
CA THR A 446 40.80 20.08 2.97
C THR A 446 40.88 21.29 2.03
N PRO A 447 40.16 22.39 2.32
CA PRO A 447 40.25 23.59 1.51
C PRO A 447 41.67 24.15 1.47
N ALA A 448 42.14 24.50 0.27
CA ALA A 448 43.37 25.25 0.06
C ALA A 448 43.02 26.71 -0.21
N ASN A 449 43.51 27.64 0.62
CA ASN A 449 43.16 29.06 0.55
C ASN A 449 41.65 29.31 0.54
N GLY A 450 40.91 28.55 1.35
CA GLY A 450 39.44 28.64 1.43
C GLY A 450 38.69 28.03 0.23
N SER A 451 39.38 27.34 -0.69
CA SER A 451 38.74 26.72 -1.87
C SER A 451 38.97 25.21 -1.97
N TYR A 452 37.99 24.49 -2.49
CA TYR A 452 38.06 23.06 -2.81
C TYR A 452 37.16 22.73 -4.00
N THR A 453 37.43 21.60 -4.66
CA THR A 453 36.66 21.13 -5.82
C THR A 453 36.13 19.72 -5.57
N LEU A 454 34.88 19.47 -5.97
CA LEU A 454 34.23 18.17 -5.95
C LEU A 454 33.84 17.75 -7.37
N THR A 455 34.11 16.49 -7.72
CA THR A 455 33.57 15.86 -8.93
C THR A 455 32.21 15.25 -8.62
N LEU A 456 31.17 15.70 -9.31
CA LEU A 456 29.79 15.26 -9.15
C LEU A 456 29.43 14.30 -10.27
N GLN A 457 29.01 13.09 -9.92
CA GLN A 457 28.48 12.10 -10.87
C GLN A 457 27.00 12.37 -11.18
N PRO A 458 26.50 11.97 -12.36
CA PRO A 458 25.07 12.10 -12.69
C PRO A 458 24.21 11.14 -11.86
N ASN A 459 22.97 11.52 -11.55
CA ASN A 459 22.03 10.75 -10.70
C ASN A 459 22.49 10.54 -9.26
N TYR A 460 23.14 11.55 -8.67
CA TYR A 460 23.55 11.53 -7.27
C TYR A 460 22.89 12.67 -6.49
N ILE A 461 22.86 12.49 -5.18
CA ILE A 461 22.81 13.58 -4.21
C ILE A 461 24.09 13.55 -3.39
N TYR A 462 24.66 14.73 -3.15
CA TYR A 462 25.83 14.96 -2.33
C TYR A 462 25.49 15.94 -1.21
N THR A 463 26.13 15.77 -0.06
CA THR A 463 26.19 16.80 0.96
C THR A 463 27.65 17.05 1.33
N VAL A 464 28.07 18.32 1.26
CA VAL A 464 29.37 18.78 1.77
C VAL A 464 29.12 19.67 2.98
N THR A 465 29.83 19.43 4.08
CA THR A 465 29.55 20.10 5.35
C THR A 465 30.79 20.28 6.20
N THR A 466 30.81 21.28 7.09
CA THR A 466 31.79 21.39 8.17
C THR A 466 31.32 20.75 9.48
N THR A 467 30.05 20.34 9.54
CA THR A 467 29.48 19.70 10.72
C THR A 467 29.91 18.24 10.84
N THR A 468 29.77 17.67 12.05
CA THR A 468 30.11 16.27 12.33
C THR A 468 28.96 15.58 13.07
N GLY A 469 29.03 14.24 13.16
CA GLY A 469 28.10 13.43 13.95
C GLY A 469 27.06 12.68 13.13
N GLN A 470 26.93 12.94 11.84
CA GLN A 470 26.00 12.24 10.95
C GLN A 470 26.32 10.76 10.83
N ALA A 471 25.27 9.93 10.74
CA ALA A 471 25.43 8.49 10.64
C ALA A 471 24.26 7.82 9.89
N LYS A 472 24.51 6.58 9.49
CA LYS A 472 23.59 5.72 8.77
C LYS A 472 23.14 4.56 9.66
N GLY A 473 21.84 4.50 9.96
CA GLY A 473 21.22 3.37 10.64
C GLY A 473 21.37 2.06 9.85
N ALA A 474 21.58 0.95 10.57
CA ALA A 474 21.95 -0.34 9.98
C ALA A 474 21.07 -1.53 10.44
N ALA A 475 19.85 -1.26 10.94
CA ALA A 475 18.94 -2.33 11.34
C ALA A 475 18.48 -3.13 10.12
N THR A 476 18.24 -4.43 10.33
CA THR A 476 17.80 -5.36 9.29
C THR A 476 16.40 -5.88 9.64
N PRO A 477 15.42 -5.77 8.73
CA PRO A 477 14.07 -6.27 8.96
C PRO A 477 14.03 -7.82 8.90
N PRO A 478 13.10 -8.47 9.63
CA PRO A 478 12.74 -9.87 9.40
C PRO A 478 12.22 -10.11 7.97
N ALA A 479 12.18 -11.36 7.54
CA ALA A 479 11.55 -11.74 6.28
C ALA A 479 10.02 -11.52 6.33
N ALA A 480 9.43 -11.16 5.19
CA ALA A 480 7.99 -11.07 5.04
C ALA A 480 7.31 -12.43 5.24
N ALA A 481 6.11 -12.43 5.83
CA ALA A 481 5.29 -13.62 6.06
C ALA A 481 3.81 -13.28 5.98
N SER A 482 2.97 -14.23 5.56
CA SER A 482 1.52 -14.07 5.56
C SER A 482 0.95 -14.08 6.98
N LEU A 483 -0.15 -13.36 7.20
CA LEU A 483 -0.88 -13.46 8.47
C LEU A 483 -1.55 -14.84 8.54
N ALA A 484 -1.24 -15.60 9.58
CA ALA A 484 -1.74 -16.96 9.75
C ALA A 484 -3.25 -16.97 10.06
N LEU A 485 -3.91 -18.05 9.61
CA LEU A 485 -5.24 -18.44 10.07
C LEU A 485 -5.11 -19.72 10.91
N PRO A 486 -5.92 -19.91 11.97
CA PRO A 486 -6.98 -19.01 12.42
C PRO A 486 -6.44 -17.72 13.08
N TYR A 487 -7.26 -16.68 13.06
CA TYR A 487 -7.06 -15.43 13.81
C TYR A 487 -8.32 -15.14 14.61
N SER A 488 -8.18 -14.60 15.81
CA SER A 488 -9.32 -14.11 16.59
C SER A 488 -8.90 -12.95 17.47
N ASP A 489 -9.87 -12.06 17.74
CA ASP A 489 -9.75 -10.94 18.66
C ASP A 489 -11.07 -10.83 19.44
N ASP A 490 -11.00 -11.03 20.75
CA ASP A 490 -12.12 -10.82 21.69
C ASP A 490 -12.12 -9.39 22.25
N PHE A 491 -11.18 -8.55 21.82
CA PHE A 491 -11.01 -7.14 22.21
C PHE A 491 -10.74 -6.90 23.71
N GLU A 492 -10.58 -7.95 24.50
CA GLU A 492 -10.26 -7.87 25.93
C GLU A 492 -8.78 -7.51 26.17
N THR A 493 -7.91 -7.88 25.22
CA THR A 493 -6.50 -7.54 25.29
C THR A 493 -6.29 -6.08 24.91
N ALA A 494 -5.86 -5.27 25.88
CA ALA A 494 -5.56 -3.86 25.65
C ALA A 494 -4.54 -3.68 24.51
N ALA A 495 -4.95 -2.94 23.48
CA ALA A 495 -4.10 -2.52 22.37
C ALA A 495 -3.38 -1.20 22.71
N PRO A 496 -2.29 -0.85 21.98
CA PRO A 496 -1.60 0.42 22.18
C PRO A 496 -2.43 1.68 21.88
N SER A 497 -3.56 1.53 21.20
CA SER A 497 -4.57 2.58 20.97
C SER A 497 -5.97 1.99 21.16
N THR A 498 -6.99 2.83 21.17
CA THR A 498 -8.40 2.39 21.19
C THR A 498 -8.81 1.61 19.93
N SER A 499 -8.08 1.74 18.83
CA SER A 499 -8.33 0.94 17.62
C SER A 499 -7.72 -0.46 17.82
N PRO A 500 -8.49 -1.54 17.66
CA PRO A 500 -8.00 -2.91 17.83
C PRO A 500 -6.86 -3.23 16.87
N LYS A 501 -5.99 -4.15 17.27
CA LYS A 501 -4.83 -4.56 16.47
C LYS A 501 -5.25 -4.97 15.05
N TYR A 502 -4.55 -4.43 14.04
CA TYR A 502 -4.78 -4.67 12.61
C TYR A 502 -6.07 -4.08 12.00
N PHE A 503 -7.01 -3.54 12.77
CA PHE A 503 -8.22 -2.94 12.19
C PHE A 503 -7.94 -1.54 11.63
N SER A 504 -8.10 -1.37 10.32
CA SER A 504 -7.96 -0.08 9.63
C SER A 504 -9.33 0.44 9.20
N ASP A 505 -9.81 1.46 9.91
CA ASP A 505 -11.07 2.12 9.63
C ASP A 505 -11.00 2.85 8.29
N MET A 506 -11.98 2.63 7.42
CA MET A 506 -12.06 3.28 6.10
C MET A 506 -13.09 4.41 6.07
N ASN A 507 -14.03 4.42 7.01
CA ASN A 507 -14.99 5.46 7.33
C ASN A 507 -15.47 5.24 8.77
N GLY A 508 -15.87 6.31 9.47
CA GLY A 508 -16.21 6.26 10.89
C GLY A 508 -14.98 6.00 11.77
N ALA A 509 -15.23 5.61 13.00
CA ALA A 509 -14.22 5.21 13.98
C ALA A 509 -14.68 3.95 14.71
N PHE A 510 -13.86 2.89 14.68
CA PHE A 510 -14.10 1.65 15.41
C PHE A 510 -13.13 1.56 16.57
N GLN A 511 -13.68 1.65 17.79
CA GLN A 511 -12.89 1.74 19.01
C GLN A 511 -13.35 0.74 20.06
N THR A 512 -12.41 0.25 20.87
CA THR A 512 -12.72 -0.56 22.03
C THR A 512 -13.41 0.29 23.10
N THR A 513 -14.47 -0.26 23.69
CA THR A 513 -15.26 0.38 24.75
C THR A 513 -15.86 -0.70 25.65
N SER A 514 -16.46 -0.31 26.78
CA SER A 514 -17.17 -1.28 27.62
C SER A 514 -18.36 -1.89 26.86
N CYS A 515 -18.47 -3.22 26.92
CA CYS A 515 -19.57 -3.94 26.28
C CYS A 515 -20.93 -3.47 26.81
N GLY A 516 -21.89 -3.32 25.90
CA GLY A 516 -23.28 -3.07 26.22
C GLY A 516 -24.10 -4.34 26.43
N GLY A 517 -25.31 -4.19 26.98
CA GLY A 517 -26.22 -5.31 27.25
C GLY A 517 -25.80 -6.09 28.49
N ALA A 518 -26.15 -7.37 28.58
CA ALA A 518 -25.75 -8.23 29.70
C ALA A 518 -24.32 -8.78 29.58
N ARG A 519 -23.55 -8.36 28.56
CA ARG A 519 -22.17 -8.81 28.32
C ARG A 519 -21.20 -7.93 29.11
N ALA A 520 -20.36 -8.55 29.93
CA ALA A 520 -19.26 -7.88 30.61
C ALA A 520 -18.02 -7.80 29.70
N GLY A 521 -17.09 -6.90 30.01
CA GLY A 521 -15.81 -6.82 29.31
C GLY A 521 -15.71 -5.64 28.33
N VAL A 522 -14.85 -5.79 27.34
CA VAL A 522 -14.52 -4.79 26.32
C VAL A 522 -14.94 -5.30 24.95
N CYS A 523 -15.65 -4.45 24.20
CA CYS A 523 -16.16 -4.75 22.87
C CYS A 523 -15.70 -3.67 21.89
N LEU A 524 -15.73 -3.98 20.60
CA LEU A 524 -15.52 -3.01 19.54
C LEU A 524 -16.83 -2.26 19.26
N ARG A 525 -16.79 -0.94 19.09
CA ARG A 525 -17.97 -0.12 18.77
C ARG A 525 -17.66 0.86 17.65
N GLN A 526 -18.60 1.00 16.71
CA GLN A 526 -18.59 2.15 15.80
C GLN A 526 -19.01 3.41 16.60
N MET A 527 -18.20 4.45 16.58
CA MET A 527 -18.35 5.58 17.52
C MET A 527 -19.07 6.80 16.96
N SER A 528 -19.05 6.98 15.64
CA SER A 528 -19.57 8.18 14.99
C SER A 528 -21.08 8.07 14.74
N PRO A 529 -21.94 8.84 15.45
CA PRO A 529 -23.40 8.68 15.39
C PRO A 529 -24.05 9.36 14.18
N THR A 530 -23.27 10.12 13.42
CA THR A 530 -23.73 10.87 12.25
C THR A 530 -22.61 10.94 11.23
N GLN A 531 -22.98 11.11 9.96
CA GLN A 531 -22.01 11.31 8.90
C GLN A 531 -21.13 12.56 9.18
N PRO A 532 -19.79 12.44 9.15
CA PRO A 532 -18.86 13.55 9.36
C PRO A 532 -18.87 14.56 8.21
N ILE A 533 -18.27 15.72 8.45
CA ILE A 533 -17.82 16.63 7.39
C ILE A 533 -16.70 15.92 6.62
N ARG A 534 -17.03 15.44 5.43
CA ARG A 534 -16.13 14.62 4.64
C ARG A 534 -15.07 15.44 3.92
N TRP A 535 -13.89 14.84 3.82
CA TRP A 535 -12.88 15.26 2.85
C TRP A 535 -13.16 14.63 1.49
N SER A 536 -13.26 13.31 1.41
CA SER A 536 -13.41 12.57 0.16
C SER A 536 -14.82 12.68 -0.46
N THR A 537 -14.96 12.19 -1.70
CA THR A 537 -16.15 12.38 -2.55
C THR A 537 -16.81 11.07 -3.00
N GLU A 538 -16.51 9.98 -2.29
CA GLU A 538 -17.09 8.67 -2.51
C GLU A 538 -18.63 8.68 -2.41
N SER A 539 -19.25 7.78 -3.18
CA SER A 539 -20.71 7.63 -3.25
C SER A 539 -21.28 6.86 -2.06
N TYR A 540 -20.53 5.90 -1.52
CA TYR A 540 -20.90 5.13 -0.35
C TYR A 540 -20.02 5.52 0.84
N THR A 541 -20.67 5.92 1.93
CA THR A 541 -20.00 6.52 3.09
C THR A 541 -20.22 5.72 4.38
N GLY A 542 -20.74 4.50 4.26
CA GLY A 542 -20.93 3.62 5.41
C GLY A 542 -19.61 3.38 6.13
N PRO A 543 -19.55 3.44 7.47
CA PRO A 543 -18.43 3.01 8.28
C PRO A 543 -18.13 1.54 8.10
N TYR A 544 -16.87 1.24 7.86
CA TYR A 544 -16.35 -0.11 7.89
C TYR A 544 -14.86 -0.07 8.23
N SER A 545 -14.38 -1.16 8.80
CA SER A 545 -12.96 -1.39 9.06
C SER A 545 -12.53 -2.69 8.39
N ILE A 546 -11.33 -2.68 7.81
CA ILE A 546 -10.72 -3.83 7.15
C ILE A 546 -9.53 -4.33 7.96
N MET A 547 -9.24 -5.62 7.88
CA MET A 547 -8.05 -6.20 8.50
C MET A 547 -7.55 -7.44 7.75
N GLY A 548 -6.24 -7.64 7.80
CA GLY A 548 -5.61 -8.92 7.51
C GLY A 548 -4.86 -8.99 6.19
N ASP A 549 -4.85 -10.17 5.59
CA ASP A 549 -4.00 -10.52 4.44
C ASP A 549 -4.84 -10.75 3.17
N GLY A 550 -4.43 -10.13 2.06
CA GLY A 550 -5.12 -10.24 0.77
C GLY A 550 -5.02 -11.63 0.12
N THR A 551 -4.14 -12.50 0.62
CA THR A 551 -3.91 -13.85 0.10
C THR A 551 -4.91 -14.90 0.61
N TRP A 552 -5.76 -14.55 1.59
CA TRP A 552 -6.72 -15.49 2.14
C TRP A 552 -7.82 -15.84 1.15
N GLY A 553 -7.87 -17.10 0.73
CA GLY A 553 -8.85 -17.60 -0.22
C GLY A 553 -10.12 -18.11 0.45
N ASN A 554 -10.00 -19.21 1.21
CA ASN A 554 -11.15 -19.87 1.82
C ASN A 554 -11.08 -19.79 3.35
N TYR A 555 -12.07 -19.14 3.94
CA TYR A 555 -12.18 -18.94 5.37
C TYR A 555 -13.61 -18.54 5.74
N THR A 556 -13.91 -18.59 7.04
CA THR A 556 -15.10 -18.02 7.65
C THR A 556 -14.71 -16.78 8.42
N VAL A 557 -15.38 -15.67 8.16
CA VAL A 557 -15.38 -14.49 9.05
C VAL A 557 -16.61 -14.56 9.94
N SER A 558 -16.43 -14.37 11.23
CA SER A 558 -17.52 -14.31 12.21
C SER A 558 -17.29 -13.23 13.26
N ALA A 559 -18.37 -12.71 13.79
CA ALA A 559 -18.37 -11.83 14.96
C ALA A 559 -19.72 -11.94 15.67
N ASP A 560 -19.72 -11.64 16.96
CA ASP A 560 -20.91 -11.28 17.68
C ASP A 560 -21.25 -9.81 17.42
N VAL A 561 -22.54 -9.50 17.32
CA VAL A 561 -23.06 -8.16 17.01
C VAL A 561 -24.17 -7.80 17.98
N LYS A 562 -24.24 -6.51 18.33
CA LYS A 562 -25.31 -5.93 19.14
C LYS A 562 -25.79 -4.63 18.51
N PHE A 563 -27.10 -4.56 18.30
CA PHE A 563 -27.79 -3.35 17.87
C PHE A 563 -28.09 -2.43 19.07
N GLU A 564 -27.52 -1.24 19.10
CA GLU A 564 -27.91 -0.14 19.99
C GLU A 564 -29.02 0.71 19.39
N GLN A 565 -29.09 0.74 18.05
CA GLN A 565 -30.04 1.54 17.28
C GLN A 565 -30.65 0.69 16.14
N PRO A 566 -31.80 1.10 15.58
CA PRO A 566 -32.31 0.48 14.37
C PRO A 566 -31.32 0.65 13.21
N GLY A 567 -30.92 -0.45 12.58
CA GLY A 567 -29.73 -0.45 11.73
C GLY A 567 -29.41 -1.81 11.12
N THR A 568 -28.30 -1.86 10.39
CA THR A 568 -27.77 -3.09 9.80
C THR A 568 -26.27 -3.14 10.02
N VAL A 569 -25.78 -4.28 10.49
CA VAL A 569 -24.36 -4.59 10.64
C VAL A 569 -23.88 -5.47 9.49
N GLU A 570 -22.57 -5.49 9.27
CA GLU A 570 -21.92 -6.24 8.21
C GLU A 570 -20.70 -7.02 8.70
N ALA A 571 -20.56 -8.27 8.24
CA ALA A 571 -19.27 -8.96 8.19
C ALA A 571 -18.77 -8.98 6.74
N LEU A 572 -17.54 -8.54 6.53
CA LEU A 572 -16.91 -8.45 5.21
C LEU A 572 -15.90 -9.57 5.02
N GLY A 573 -15.88 -10.16 3.83
CA GLY A 573 -14.94 -11.20 3.46
C GLY A 573 -14.50 -11.09 2.00
N ARG A 574 -13.31 -11.62 1.72
CA ARG A 574 -12.55 -11.44 0.47
C ARG A 574 -12.50 -9.97 0.03
N VAL A 575 -12.22 -9.11 1.00
CA VAL A 575 -11.97 -7.68 0.79
C VAL A 575 -10.69 -7.55 -0.04
N GLY A 576 -10.87 -7.17 -1.30
CA GLY A 576 -9.82 -7.06 -2.29
C GLY A 576 -9.45 -5.59 -2.54
N LYS A 577 -9.31 -5.27 -3.84
CA LYS A 577 -8.95 -3.91 -4.29
C LYS A 577 -9.94 -2.86 -3.78
N GLN A 578 -9.41 -1.82 -3.15
CA GLN A 578 -10.12 -0.57 -2.90
C GLN A 578 -9.72 0.46 -3.97
N ALA A 579 -10.72 1.11 -4.57
CA ALA A 579 -10.47 2.17 -5.53
C ALA A 579 -9.93 3.42 -4.82
N THR A 580 -9.06 4.17 -5.52
CA THR A 580 -8.42 5.39 -5.00
C THR A 580 -9.43 6.37 -4.43
N GLY A 581 -9.14 6.90 -3.23
CA GLY A 581 -10.03 7.82 -2.51
C GLY A 581 -11.32 7.17 -2.06
N ASN A 582 -11.28 5.87 -1.75
CA ASN A 582 -12.40 5.06 -1.27
C ASN A 582 -13.64 5.05 -2.21
N LYS A 583 -13.41 5.11 -3.53
CA LYS A 583 -14.50 5.19 -4.53
C LYS A 583 -15.16 3.85 -4.86
N GLY A 584 -14.77 2.78 -4.16
CA GLY A 584 -15.36 1.45 -4.28
C GLY A 584 -14.47 0.38 -3.66
N LEU A 585 -15.07 -0.75 -3.36
CA LEU A 585 -14.43 -1.87 -2.69
C LEU A 585 -14.91 -3.18 -3.31
N ASN A 586 -13.98 -4.04 -3.72
CA ASN A 586 -14.32 -5.43 -4.02
C ASN A 586 -14.47 -6.20 -2.71
N ALA A 587 -15.69 -6.65 -2.37
CA ALA A 587 -15.92 -7.46 -1.18
C ALA A 587 -17.22 -8.27 -1.26
N TYR A 588 -17.29 -9.36 -0.49
CA TYR A 588 -18.55 -9.97 -0.07
C TYR A 588 -18.95 -9.47 1.31
N HIS A 589 -20.25 -9.26 1.50
CA HIS A 589 -20.85 -8.75 2.73
C HIS A 589 -21.94 -9.72 3.18
N LEU A 590 -21.92 -10.11 4.45
CA LEU A 590 -23.11 -10.62 5.13
C LEU A 590 -23.72 -9.46 5.92
N ARG A 591 -24.94 -9.08 5.55
CA ARG A 591 -25.73 -8.03 6.22
C ARG A 591 -26.81 -8.64 7.08
N LEU A 592 -26.99 -8.12 8.29
CA LEU A 592 -28.10 -8.44 9.20
C LEU A 592 -28.68 -7.15 9.78
N SER A 593 -29.99 -6.95 9.67
CA SER A 593 -30.70 -5.84 10.32
C SER A 593 -31.27 -6.23 11.68
N ASP A 594 -31.53 -5.23 12.53
CA ASP A 594 -32.22 -5.39 13.81
C ASP A 594 -33.63 -5.99 13.65
N ALA A 595 -34.27 -5.75 12.49
CA ALA A 595 -35.57 -6.30 12.13
C ALA A 595 -35.52 -7.75 11.59
N GLY A 596 -34.34 -8.35 11.46
CA GLY A 596 -34.16 -9.75 11.03
C GLY A 596 -34.06 -9.98 9.52
N THR A 597 -33.91 -8.92 8.71
CA THR A 597 -33.60 -9.09 7.28
C THR A 597 -32.12 -9.40 7.12
N TRP A 598 -31.78 -10.42 6.34
CA TRP A 598 -30.39 -10.76 6.03
C TRP A 598 -30.12 -10.83 4.53
N SER A 599 -28.87 -10.56 4.13
CA SER A 599 -28.43 -10.74 2.74
C SER A 599 -26.95 -11.05 2.61
N ILE A 600 -26.60 -11.82 1.58
CA ILE A 600 -25.24 -11.91 1.04
C ILE A 600 -25.18 -10.93 -0.14
N VAL A 601 -24.30 -9.94 -0.05
CA VAL A 601 -24.15 -8.87 -1.04
C VAL A 601 -22.72 -8.84 -1.55
N LYS A 602 -22.54 -8.54 -2.83
CA LYS A 602 -21.25 -8.26 -3.46
C LYS A 602 -21.14 -6.77 -3.78
N SER A 603 -20.04 -6.12 -3.41
CA SER A 603 -19.70 -4.76 -3.86
C SER A 603 -18.51 -4.78 -4.81
N ASP A 604 -18.40 -3.79 -5.69
CA ASP A 604 -17.24 -3.61 -6.57
C ASP A 604 -16.52 -2.25 -6.39
N THR A 605 -15.44 -2.05 -7.17
CA THR A 605 -14.67 -0.79 -7.20
C THR A 605 -15.41 0.46 -7.67
N GLY A 606 -16.71 0.38 -8.01
CA GLY A 606 -17.61 1.52 -8.22
C GLY A 606 -18.71 1.65 -7.16
N TRP A 607 -18.62 0.89 -6.05
CA TRP A 607 -19.67 0.73 -5.04
C TRP A 607 -21.00 0.21 -5.62
N ALA A 608 -20.97 -0.58 -6.71
CA ALA A 608 -22.16 -1.26 -7.18
C ALA A 608 -22.45 -2.49 -6.30
N PHE A 609 -23.58 -2.46 -5.58
CA PHE A 609 -23.99 -3.57 -4.72
C PHE A 609 -24.93 -4.52 -5.47
N THR A 610 -24.58 -5.80 -5.49
CA THR A 610 -25.39 -6.89 -6.06
C THR A 610 -25.80 -7.86 -4.96
N THR A 611 -27.10 -8.02 -4.73
CA THR A 611 -27.61 -9.02 -3.78
C THR A 611 -27.52 -10.41 -4.42
N LEU A 612 -26.83 -11.34 -3.76
CA LEU A 612 -26.63 -12.72 -4.22
C LEU A 612 -27.62 -13.69 -3.57
N ALA A 613 -27.93 -13.47 -2.30
CA ALA A 613 -28.95 -14.19 -1.55
C ALA A 613 -29.54 -13.28 -0.48
N SER A 614 -30.80 -13.50 -0.09
CA SER A 614 -31.44 -12.77 1.00
C SER A 614 -32.57 -13.57 1.62
N GLY A 615 -32.99 -13.18 2.82
CA GLY A 615 -34.10 -13.79 3.51
C GLY A 615 -34.41 -13.06 4.82
N THR A 616 -35.16 -13.73 5.69
CA THR A 616 -35.49 -13.24 7.04
C THR A 616 -35.17 -14.29 8.09
N VAL A 617 -34.89 -13.82 9.30
CA VAL A 617 -34.84 -14.58 10.55
C VAL A 617 -35.76 -13.92 11.57
N THR A 618 -35.96 -14.54 12.73
CA THR A 618 -36.56 -13.86 13.87
C THR A 618 -35.78 -12.58 14.17
N ALA A 619 -36.48 -11.46 14.34
CA ALA A 619 -35.87 -10.16 14.57
C ALA A 619 -34.90 -10.20 15.78
N PRO A 620 -33.60 -9.90 15.58
CA PRO A 620 -32.62 -9.76 16.67
C PRO A 620 -33.06 -8.74 17.72
N GLY A 621 -33.66 -7.63 17.26
CA GLY A 621 -34.02 -6.51 18.11
C GLY A 621 -32.80 -5.76 18.66
N LEU A 622 -33.07 -4.85 19.59
CA LEU A 622 -32.05 -4.01 20.21
C LEU A 622 -31.53 -4.62 21.51
N ASN A 623 -30.28 -4.31 21.84
CA ASN A 623 -29.60 -4.61 23.10
C ASN A 623 -29.41 -6.11 23.43
N SER A 624 -29.56 -6.99 22.43
CA SER A 624 -29.23 -8.41 22.51
C SER A 624 -28.04 -8.72 21.62
N TRP A 625 -27.22 -9.69 22.02
CA TRP A 625 -26.07 -10.16 21.27
C TRP A 625 -26.46 -11.33 20.37
N HIS A 626 -26.02 -11.28 19.11
CA HIS A 626 -26.25 -12.31 18.11
C HIS A 626 -24.94 -12.64 17.39
N SER A 627 -24.78 -13.87 16.91
CA SER A 627 -23.59 -14.25 16.13
C SER A 627 -23.90 -14.21 14.64
N ILE A 628 -23.01 -13.62 13.84
CA ILE A 628 -23.05 -13.69 12.38
C ILE A 628 -21.79 -14.35 11.84
N ALA A 629 -21.90 -15.14 10.77
CA ALA A 629 -20.75 -15.70 10.09
C ALA A 629 -20.95 -15.84 8.58
N LEU A 630 -19.94 -15.44 7.81
CA LEU A 630 -19.86 -15.63 6.36
C LEU A 630 -18.72 -16.59 6.04
N THR A 631 -19.05 -17.79 5.57
CA THR A 631 -18.07 -18.76 5.06
C THR A 631 -17.89 -18.57 3.56
N MET A 632 -16.65 -18.39 3.12
CA MET A 632 -16.23 -18.38 1.72
C MET A 632 -15.42 -19.64 1.45
N ASP A 633 -16.00 -20.57 0.68
CA ASP A 633 -15.42 -21.87 0.36
C ASP A 633 -15.50 -22.08 -1.16
N GLY A 634 -14.37 -21.88 -1.84
CA GLY A 634 -14.35 -21.83 -3.30
C GLY A 634 -15.26 -20.72 -3.80
N ALA A 635 -16.26 -21.07 -4.61
CA ALA A 635 -17.29 -20.13 -5.07
C ALA A 635 -18.53 -20.06 -4.16
N THR A 636 -18.63 -20.94 -3.17
CA THR A 636 -19.79 -21.03 -2.29
C THR A 636 -19.65 -20.06 -1.13
N LEU A 637 -20.66 -19.22 -0.96
CA LEU A 637 -20.82 -18.31 0.17
C LEU A 637 -21.92 -18.86 1.07
N THR A 638 -21.67 -19.05 2.36
CA THR A 638 -22.67 -19.53 3.32
C THR A 638 -22.85 -18.52 4.44
N ALA A 639 -24.08 -18.06 4.64
CA ALA A 639 -24.46 -17.16 5.72
C ALA A 639 -24.98 -17.97 6.92
N LYS A 640 -24.48 -17.66 8.11
CA LYS A 640 -25.00 -18.15 9.39
C LYS A 640 -25.38 -17.00 10.30
N ILE A 641 -26.49 -17.17 11.02
CA ILE A 641 -26.95 -16.29 12.10
C ILE A 641 -27.30 -17.20 13.29
N ASP A 642 -26.78 -16.91 14.47
CA ASP A 642 -27.00 -17.70 15.69
C ASP A 642 -26.74 -19.20 15.46
N SER A 643 -25.56 -19.48 14.88
CA SER A 643 -25.10 -20.81 14.46
C SER A 643 -25.95 -21.54 13.39
N THR A 644 -27.08 -20.97 12.97
CA THR A 644 -27.98 -21.55 11.98
C THR A 644 -27.60 -21.09 10.58
N VAL A 645 -27.47 -22.01 9.63
CA VAL A 645 -27.29 -21.66 8.21
C VAL A 645 -28.59 -21.07 7.69
N VAL A 646 -28.58 -19.79 7.34
CA VAL A 646 -29.78 -19.07 6.87
C VAL A 646 -29.86 -19.02 5.35
N GLY A 647 -28.73 -19.15 4.65
CA GLY A 647 -28.70 -19.17 3.20
C GLY A 647 -27.33 -19.41 2.61
N LYS A 648 -27.31 -19.68 1.30
CA LYS A 648 -26.10 -19.85 0.49
C LYS A 648 -26.22 -19.08 -0.81
N ALA A 649 -25.08 -18.67 -1.34
CA ALA A 649 -24.94 -18.13 -2.69
C ALA A 649 -23.73 -18.75 -3.39
N THR A 650 -23.68 -18.64 -4.71
CA THR A 650 -22.50 -19.01 -5.50
C THR A 650 -22.06 -17.82 -6.32
N ASP A 651 -20.82 -17.37 -6.14
CA ASP A 651 -20.24 -16.26 -6.89
C ASP A 651 -18.73 -16.45 -7.04
N TYR A 652 -18.20 -16.06 -8.19
CA TYR A 652 -16.82 -16.33 -8.62
C TYR A 652 -15.98 -15.04 -8.73
N ALA A 653 -16.54 -13.88 -8.37
CA ALA A 653 -15.92 -12.59 -8.64
C ALA A 653 -14.64 -12.38 -7.81
N TYR A 654 -14.62 -12.84 -6.56
CA TYR A 654 -13.50 -12.65 -5.66
C TYR A 654 -13.03 -14.00 -5.13
N SER A 655 -11.78 -14.34 -5.39
CA SER A 655 -11.15 -15.62 -5.00
C SER A 655 -10.35 -15.52 -3.71
N SER A 656 -9.88 -14.33 -3.35
CA SER A 656 -9.15 -14.05 -2.11
C SER A 656 -9.34 -12.62 -1.63
N GLY A 657 -9.01 -12.37 -0.37
CA GLY A 657 -8.95 -11.03 0.20
C GLY A 657 -9.06 -11.02 1.72
N GLN A 658 -8.85 -9.84 2.26
CA GLN A 658 -8.92 -9.51 3.68
C GLN A 658 -10.34 -9.66 4.24
N ALA A 659 -10.50 -9.47 5.54
CA ALA A 659 -11.79 -9.47 6.21
C ALA A 659 -12.13 -8.07 6.77
N GLY A 660 -13.33 -7.90 7.31
CA GLY A 660 -13.70 -6.66 7.95
C GLY A 660 -15.06 -6.70 8.64
N LEU A 661 -15.41 -5.57 9.25
CA LEU A 661 -16.68 -5.32 9.92
C LEU A 661 -17.21 -3.96 9.48
N GLY A 662 -18.53 -3.77 9.50
CA GLY A 662 -19.12 -2.49 9.13
C GLY A 662 -20.58 -2.33 9.53
N VAL A 663 -21.14 -1.16 9.24
CA VAL A 663 -22.55 -0.84 9.45
C VAL A 663 -23.10 -0.10 8.22
N THR A 664 -24.39 -0.27 7.91
CA THR A 664 -25.05 0.52 6.86
C THR A 664 -25.70 1.77 7.45
N GLY A 665 -24.97 2.89 7.41
CA GLY A 665 -25.38 4.16 8.03
C GLY A 665 -24.37 4.58 9.09
N TYR A 666 -24.73 5.45 10.03
CA TYR A 666 -23.83 5.91 11.10
C TYR A 666 -24.39 5.51 12.48
N GLN A 667 -24.92 4.30 12.57
CA GLN A 667 -25.37 3.73 13.83
C GLN A 667 -24.17 3.23 14.63
N THR A 668 -24.22 3.47 15.94
CA THR A 668 -23.12 3.15 16.85
C THR A 668 -23.22 1.72 17.38
N GLU A 669 -23.14 0.74 16.49
CA GLU A 669 -23.31 -0.68 16.84
C GLU A 669 -22.04 -1.29 17.46
N GLN A 670 -22.23 -2.36 18.25
CA GLN A 670 -21.12 -3.08 18.89
C GLN A 670 -20.86 -4.43 18.23
N PHE A 671 -19.59 -4.83 18.25
CA PHE A 671 -19.04 -6.07 17.74
C PHE A 671 -18.14 -6.70 18.80
N ASP A 672 -18.06 -8.02 18.82
CA ASP A 672 -17.22 -8.76 19.76
C ASP A 672 -16.88 -10.16 19.20
N ASN A 673 -15.93 -10.87 19.80
CA ASN A 673 -15.51 -12.23 19.42
C ASN A 673 -15.25 -12.36 17.91
N PHE A 674 -14.50 -11.41 17.34
CA PHE A 674 -14.16 -11.45 15.93
C PHE A 674 -13.25 -12.65 15.67
N ALA A 675 -13.58 -13.47 14.68
CA ALA A 675 -12.80 -14.65 14.34
C ALA A 675 -12.74 -14.92 12.84
N LEU A 676 -11.58 -15.43 12.42
CA LEU A 676 -11.26 -15.89 11.09
C LEU A 676 -10.80 -17.33 11.19
N ALA A 677 -11.60 -18.25 10.67
CA ALA A 677 -11.30 -19.68 10.67
C ALA A 677 -11.07 -20.19 9.25
N PRO A 678 -9.99 -20.93 8.96
CA PRO A 678 -9.81 -21.53 7.65
C PRO A 678 -10.93 -22.53 7.36
N THR A 679 -11.31 -22.69 6.09
CA THR A 679 -12.15 -23.84 5.70
C THR A 679 -11.26 -25.06 5.51
N SER A 680 -11.77 -26.23 5.91
CA SER A 680 -11.08 -27.50 5.71
C SER A 680 -11.48 -28.12 4.37
N HIS A 681 -10.51 -28.46 3.53
CA HIS A 681 -10.76 -29.16 2.27
C HIS A 681 -10.08 -30.52 2.27
N VAL A 682 -10.83 -31.55 1.88
CA VAL A 682 -10.34 -32.93 1.86
C VAL A 682 -10.04 -33.34 0.42
N GLY A 683 -8.84 -33.85 0.17
CA GLY A 683 -8.44 -34.39 -1.13
C GLY A 683 -6.94 -34.65 -1.24
N ALA A 684 -6.48 -34.98 -2.44
CA ALA A 684 -5.07 -35.27 -2.66
C ALA A 684 -4.22 -34.01 -2.78
N ILE A 685 -2.98 -34.09 -2.31
CA ILE A 685 -1.92 -33.13 -2.62
C ILE A 685 -1.25 -33.63 -3.90
N ALA A 686 -1.63 -33.05 -5.04
CA ALA A 686 -1.22 -33.54 -6.36
C ALA A 686 -0.06 -32.70 -6.91
N GLY A 687 1.06 -33.32 -7.19
CA GLY A 687 2.16 -32.75 -7.96
C GLY A 687 2.13 -33.13 -9.44
N ALA A 688 3.12 -32.64 -10.19
CA ALA A 688 3.20 -32.82 -11.64
C ALA A 688 3.31 -34.30 -12.06
N ALA A 689 2.89 -34.58 -13.30
CA ALA A 689 2.96 -35.91 -13.94
C ALA A 689 2.25 -37.03 -13.18
N ASP A 690 1.06 -36.74 -12.61
CA ASP A 690 0.21 -37.70 -11.89
C ASP A 690 0.89 -38.25 -10.62
N ARG A 691 1.50 -37.36 -9.82
CA ARG A 691 2.11 -37.72 -8.53
C ARG A 691 1.33 -37.14 -7.39
N CYS A 692 1.11 -37.92 -6.34
CA CYS A 692 0.43 -37.47 -5.15
C CYS A 692 1.29 -37.73 -3.92
N ALA A 693 1.23 -36.82 -2.94
CA ALA A 693 1.80 -37.08 -1.62
C ALA A 693 1.02 -38.22 -0.95
N ASP A 694 1.75 -39.21 -0.47
CA ASP A 694 1.23 -40.47 0.04
C ASP A 694 1.88 -40.75 1.40
N ALA A 695 1.05 -40.97 2.42
CA ALA A 695 1.48 -41.46 3.70
C ALA A 695 1.77 -42.96 3.57
N ALA A 696 3.04 -43.36 3.71
CA ALA A 696 3.47 -44.73 3.42
C ALA A 696 2.64 -45.76 4.21
N GLY A 697 1.96 -46.64 3.48
CA GLY A 697 1.10 -47.69 4.06
C GLY A 697 -0.16 -47.17 4.74
N ALA A 698 -0.56 -45.91 4.52
CA ALA A 698 -1.63 -45.21 5.25
C ALA A 698 -1.46 -45.23 6.78
N SER A 699 -0.21 -45.34 7.26
CA SER A 699 0.12 -45.43 8.67
C SER A 699 -0.06 -44.08 9.38
N MET A 700 -0.66 -44.09 10.57
CA MET A 700 -0.79 -42.92 11.46
C MET A 700 0.22 -42.97 12.62
N VAL A 701 1.39 -43.57 12.43
CA VAL A 701 2.47 -43.60 13.43
C VAL A 701 3.38 -42.39 13.24
N ASN A 702 3.84 -41.77 14.34
CA ASN A 702 4.80 -40.67 14.28
C ASN A 702 6.10 -41.12 13.59
N GLY A 703 6.61 -40.29 12.67
CA GLY A 703 7.74 -40.65 11.80
C GLY A 703 7.33 -41.47 10.56
N THR A 704 6.02 -41.65 10.30
CA THR A 704 5.58 -42.28 9.05
C THR A 704 6.06 -41.44 7.89
N ARG A 705 6.80 -42.07 6.98
CA ARG A 705 7.33 -41.47 5.76
C ARG A 705 6.21 -40.92 4.88
N VAL A 706 6.37 -39.67 4.45
CA VAL A 706 5.55 -39.10 3.36
C VAL A 706 6.36 -39.16 2.06
N GLN A 707 5.79 -39.81 1.06
CA GLN A 707 6.45 -40.12 -0.21
C GLN A 707 5.57 -39.72 -1.40
N VAL A 708 6.12 -39.72 -2.60
CA VAL A 708 5.32 -39.58 -3.82
C VAL A 708 4.91 -40.93 -4.36
N GLU A 709 3.65 -41.05 -4.74
CA GLU A 709 3.06 -42.21 -5.42
C GLU A 709 2.31 -41.74 -6.68
N LEU A 710 1.89 -42.67 -7.54
CA LEU A 710 0.87 -42.38 -8.55
C LEU A 710 -0.42 -41.92 -7.84
N CYS A 711 -1.11 -40.92 -8.38
CA CYS A 711 -2.38 -40.47 -7.81
C CYS A 711 -3.44 -41.56 -7.96
N LYS A 712 -4.01 -41.99 -6.83
CA LYS A 712 -5.03 -43.02 -6.73
C LYS A 712 -6.29 -42.34 -6.21
N GLY A 713 -7.17 -41.93 -7.12
CA GLY A 713 -8.36 -41.13 -6.78
C GLY A 713 -9.14 -41.70 -5.58
N GLY A 714 -9.17 -40.96 -4.47
CA GLY A 714 -9.87 -41.35 -3.24
C GLY A 714 -9.16 -42.38 -2.35
N ALA A 715 -7.89 -42.69 -2.59
CA ALA A 715 -7.13 -43.58 -1.71
C ALA A 715 -6.90 -42.95 -0.34
N ALA A 716 -7.15 -43.74 0.72
CA ALA A 716 -6.98 -43.29 2.09
C ALA A 716 -5.56 -42.77 2.37
N SER A 717 -4.51 -43.38 1.79
CA SER A 717 -3.10 -42.96 1.93
C SER A 717 -2.78 -41.59 1.29
N GLN A 718 -3.67 -41.07 0.45
CA GLN A 718 -3.50 -39.81 -0.28
C GLN A 718 -4.61 -38.81 0.02
N THR A 719 -5.38 -39.06 1.07
CA THR A 719 -6.48 -38.18 1.48
C THR A 719 -5.99 -37.24 2.57
N TRP A 720 -5.78 -35.99 2.19
CA TRP A 720 -5.27 -34.93 3.06
C TRP A 720 -6.35 -33.90 3.34
N THR A 721 -6.36 -33.35 4.54
CA THR A 721 -7.16 -32.18 4.89
C THR A 721 -6.25 -30.97 4.90
N TRP A 722 -6.47 -30.03 3.98
CA TRP A 722 -5.85 -28.72 4.06
C TRP A 722 -6.67 -27.81 4.97
N SER A 723 -6.01 -27.23 5.98
CA SER A 723 -6.62 -26.29 6.92
C SER A 723 -5.60 -25.25 7.37
N GLY A 724 -5.73 -24.01 6.90
CA GLY A 724 -5.04 -22.85 7.48
C GLY A 724 -3.51 -22.93 7.53
N GLY A 725 -2.85 -23.54 6.55
CA GLY A 725 -1.39 -23.73 6.58
C GLY A 725 -0.96 -25.17 6.89
N SER A 726 -1.85 -25.98 7.46
CA SER A 726 -1.57 -27.37 7.86
C SER A 726 -2.12 -28.37 6.85
N LEU A 727 -1.30 -29.37 6.51
CA LEU A 727 -1.67 -30.54 5.70
C LEU A 727 -1.86 -31.73 6.62
N MET A 728 -3.11 -32.07 6.93
CA MET A 728 -3.45 -33.12 7.88
C MET A 728 -3.75 -34.45 7.19
N PHE A 729 -3.25 -35.54 7.75
CA PHE A 729 -3.60 -36.92 7.40
C PHE A 729 -4.31 -37.56 8.60
N GLY A 730 -5.65 -37.62 8.56
CA GLY A 730 -6.44 -37.98 9.73
C GLY A 730 -6.17 -37.02 10.90
N ALA A 731 -5.62 -37.55 12.00
CA ALA A 731 -5.24 -36.76 13.18
C ALA A 731 -3.75 -36.34 13.21
N LYS A 732 -2.98 -36.65 12.17
CA LYS A 732 -1.55 -36.32 12.04
C LYS A 732 -1.34 -35.16 11.08
N CYS A 733 -0.20 -34.49 11.18
CA CYS A 733 0.18 -33.39 10.31
C CYS A 733 1.43 -33.77 9.50
N LEU A 734 1.51 -33.27 8.27
CA LEU A 734 2.76 -33.24 7.51
C LEU A 734 3.77 -32.41 8.30
N ASP A 735 4.90 -33.00 8.62
CA ASP A 735 5.93 -32.45 9.52
C ASP A 735 7.30 -32.53 8.84
N ILE A 736 8.07 -31.44 8.90
CA ILE A 736 9.48 -31.47 8.53
C ILE A 736 10.32 -31.94 9.72
N THR A 737 10.90 -33.14 9.57
CA THR A 737 11.51 -33.91 10.66
C THR A 737 12.41 -33.06 11.55
N GLY A 738 12.10 -33.06 12.85
CA GLY A 738 12.93 -32.50 13.90
C GLY A 738 13.14 -30.99 13.83
N THR A 739 12.25 -30.23 13.16
CA THR A 739 12.41 -28.78 12.95
C THR A 739 13.75 -28.42 12.29
N ALA A 740 14.32 -29.32 11.48
CA ALA A 740 15.55 -29.05 10.75
C ALA A 740 15.27 -28.21 9.50
N THR A 741 16.16 -27.25 9.19
CA THR A 741 15.96 -26.30 8.08
C THR A 741 16.76 -26.64 6.83
N ALA A 742 17.57 -27.69 6.82
CA ALA A 742 18.52 -27.98 5.74
C ALA A 742 17.85 -28.55 4.47
N ASN A 743 18.50 -28.36 3.31
CA ASN A 743 18.12 -29.03 2.07
C ASN A 743 18.19 -30.55 2.22
N GLY A 744 17.15 -31.26 1.75
CA GLY A 744 17.05 -32.71 1.83
C GLY A 744 16.44 -33.24 3.13
N THR A 745 16.07 -32.37 4.09
CA THR A 745 15.37 -32.80 5.30
C THR A 745 14.04 -33.48 4.94
N PRO A 746 13.76 -34.70 5.44
CA PRO A 746 12.54 -35.44 5.14
C PRO A 746 11.26 -34.78 5.65
N ALA A 747 10.16 -35.06 4.96
CA ALA A 747 8.81 -34.85 5.44
C ALA A 747 8.21 -36.17 5.97
N GLU A 748 7.57 -36.11 7.13
CA GLU A 748 6.98 -37.24 7.84
C GLU A 748 5.58 -36.89 8.35
N LEU A 749 4.88 -37.87 8.91
CA LEU A 749 3.70 -37.62 9.72
C LEU A 749 4.09 -37.54 11.19
N TRP A 750 3.56 -36.54 11.87
CA TRP A 750 3.70 -36.37 13.30
C TRP A 750 2.39 -35.92 13.94
N ASP A 751 2.29 -36.02 15.27
CA ASP A 751 1.19 -35.41 16.00
C ASP A 751 1.09 -33.92 15.69
N CYS A 752 -0.10 -33.47 15.31
CA CYS A 752 -0.36 -32.05 15.07
C CYS A 752 -0.12 -31.26 16.36
N ASN A 753 0.86 -30.37 16.33
CA ASN A 753 1.25 -29.53 17.46
C ASN A 753 1.28 -28.03 17.11
N GLY A 754 0.98 -27.66 15.86
CA GLY A 754 0.92 -26.28 15.41
C GLY A 754 2.29 -25.63 15.19
N GLY A 755 3.39 -26.37 15.33
CA GLY A 755 4.75 -25.89 15.11
C GLY A 755 4.97 -25.41 13.67
N THR A 756 5.90 -24.47 13.48
CA THR A 756 6.19 -23.88 12.16
C THR A 756 6.75 -24.88 11.14
N ASN A 757 7.27 -26.03 11.60
CA ASN A 757 7.68 -27.16 10.75
C ASN A 757 6.50 -28.02 10.25
N GLN A 758 5.28 -27.76 10.74
CA GLN A 758 4.02 -28.35 10.27
C GLN A 758 3.17 -27.36 9.47
N GLN A 759 3.67 -26.14 9.26
CA GLN A 759 3.00 -25.09 8.51
C GLN A 759 3.66 -24.89 7.15
N PHE A 760 2.84 -24.80 6.11
CA PHE A 760 3.25 -24.58 4.73
C PHE A 760 2.51 -23.38 4.15
N VAL A 761 3.21 -22.57 3.36
CA VAL A 761 2.65 -21.44 2.63
C VAL A 761 2.67 -21.80 1.14
N PRO A 762 1.50 -22.09 0.54
CA PRO A 762 1.42 -22.31 -0.89
C PRO A 762 1.69 -21.01 -1.64
N GLN A 763 2.61 -21.03 -2.58
CA GLN A 763 3.00 -19.88 -3.39
C GLN A 763 2.12 -19.77 -4.65
N ASN A 764 2.30 -18.70 -5.43
CA ASN A 764 1.61 -18.49 -6.72
C ASN A 764 2.29 -19.20 -7.89
N ASP A 765 3.50 -19.71 -7.67
CA ASP A 765 4.27 -20.51 -8.62
C ASP A 765 4.08 -22.02 -8.39
N GLY A 766 3.02 -22.41 -7.68
CA GLY A 766 2.69 -23.77 -7.26
C GLY A 766 3.62 -24.47 -6.28
N THR A 767 4.60 -23.77 -5.70
CA THR A 767 5.42 -24.37 -4.64
C THR A 767 4.76 -24.35 -3.26
N LEU A 768 5.07 -25.34 -2.41
CA LEU A 768 4.66 -25.38 -1.00
C LEU A 768 5.84 -25.05 -0.09
N LYS A 769 5.92 -23.81 0.38
CA LYS A 769 7.04 -23.33 1.20
C LYS A 769 6.82 -23.63 2.68
N ALA A 770 7.66 -24.46 3.29
CA ALA A 770 7.64 -24.70 4.73
C ALA A 770 7.97 -23.40 5.49
N VAL A 771 7.09 -23.01 6.44
CA VAL A 771 7.20 -21.75 7.20
C VAL A 771 8.52 -21.69 7.97
N GLN A 772 8.91 -22.80 8.59
CA GLN A 772 10.09 -22.87 9.45
C GLN A 772 11.44 -22.67 8.73
N SER A 773 11.56 -23.04 7.45
CA SER A 773 12.84 -22.98 6.71
C SER A 773 12.84 -22.00 5.54
N GLY A 774 11.67 -21.56 5.07
CA GLY A 774 11.54 -20.81 3.83
C GLY A 774 11.84 -21.65 2.57
N ARG A 775 11.98 -22.98 2.70
CA ARG A 775 12.26 -23.94 1.63
C ARG A 775 10.99 -24.62 1.15
N CYS A 776 11.02 -25.15 -0.06
CA CYS A 776 9.87 -25.75 -0.72
C CYS A 776 9.85 -27.28 -0.64
N LEU A 777 8.67 -27.85 -0.44
CA LEU A 777 8.43 -29.29 -0.46
C LEU A 777 8.71 -29.84 -1.87
N GLN A 778 9.48 -30.91 -1.94
CA GLN A 778 10.02 -31.44 -3.18
C GLN A 778 10.16 -32.96 -3.14
N TYR A 779 9.99 -33.61 -4.30
CA TYR A 779 10.55 -34.94 -4.57
C TYR A 779 11.80 -34.86 -5.46
N SER A 780 12.78 -35.74 -5.26
CA SER A 780 14.00 -35.78 -6.09
C SER A 780 13.75 -36.40 -7.47
N SER A 781 12.82 -37.37 -7.53
CA SER A 781 12.40 -38.12 -8.72
C SER A 781 10.90 -38.42 -8.68
N PRO A 782 10.18 -38.44 -9.81
CA PRO A 782 8.78 -38.87 -9.88
C PRO A 782 8.64 -40.41 -9.80
N THR A 783 9.60 -41.13 -9.23
CA THR A 783 9.47 -42.58 -9.03
C THR A 783 8.59 -42.83 -7.81
N ALA A 784 7.60 -43.71 -7.93
CA ALA A 784 6.75 -44.11 -6.81
C ALA A 784 7.60 -44.60 -5.62
N GLY A 785 7.23 -44.20 -4.41
CA GLY A 785 7.99 -44.45 -3.18
C GLY A 785 9.16 -43.51 -2.95
N THR A 786 9.30 -42.40 -3.68
CA THR A 786 10.36 -41.40 -3.42
C THR A 786 9.99 -40.51 -2.22
N GLN A 787 10.91 -40.32 -1.29
CA GLN A 787 10.70 -39.51 -0.07
C GLN A 787 10.46 -38.04 -0.43
N LEU A 788 9.47 -37.41 0.20
CA LEU A 788 9.35 -35.96 0.17
C LEU A 788 10.34 -35.31 1.13
N THR A 789 10.96 -34.23 0.66
CA THR A 789 11.98 -33.46 1.38
C THR A 789 11.75 -31.97 1.18
N ILE A 790 12.37 -31.11 1.98
CA ILE A 790 12.44 -29.67 1.69
C ILE A 790 13.73 -29.31 0.95
N ARG A 791 13.66 -28.34 0.04
CA ARG A 791 14.82 -27.79 -0.67
C ARG A 791 14.63 -26.31 -1.02
N ASP A 792 15.69 -25.59 -1.35
CA ASP A 792 15.58 -24.21 -1.85
C ASP A 792 14.56 -24.13 -2.99
N CYS A 793 13.67 -23.13 -2.92
CA CYS A 793 12.57 -22.98 -3.85
C CYS A 793 13.11 -22.60 -5.24
N ASP A 794 12.80 -23.40 -6.26
CA ASP A 794 13.23 -23.20 -7.65
C ASP A 794 12.06 -23.24 -8.65
N ALA A 795 10.82 -23.42 -8.16
CA ALA A 795 9.60 -23.55 -8.94
C ALA A 795 9.66 -24.63 -10.03
N SER A 796 10.60 -25.58 -9.93
CA SER A 796 10.68 -26.70 -10.86
C SER A 796 9.44 -27.56 -10.77
N VAL A 797 9.16 -28.33 -11.82
CA VAL A 797 8.04 -29.29 -11.86
C VAL A 797 8.01 -30.26 -10.68
N LYS A 798 9.14 -30.47 -9.99
CA LYS A 798 9.27 -31.35 -8.83
C LYS A 798 8.84 -30.71 -7.50
N GLN A 799 8.61 -29.41 -7.52
CA GLN A 799 8.13 -28.60 -6.40
C GLN A 799 6.70 -28.10 -6.62
N GLN A 800 6.08 -28.42 -7.75
CA GLN A 800 4.71 -28.00 -8.10
C GLN A 800 3.69 -28.88 -7.37
N TRP A 801 2.74 -28.26 -6.66
CA TRP A 801 1.70 -28.94 -5.89
C TRP A 801 0.35 -28.21 -5.93
N THR A 802 -0.69 -28.96 -6.25
CA THR A 802 -2.09 -28.57 -6.13
C THR A 802 -2.66 -29.07 -4.81
N LEU A 803 -3.27 -28.16 -4.04
CA LEU A 803 -3.92 -28.47 -2.76
C LEU A 803 -5.44 -28.67 -2.94
N PRO A 804 -6.08 -29.53 -2.13
CA PRO A 804 -7.53 -29.67 -2.15
C PRO A 804 -8.21 -28.33 -1.84
N GLY A 805 -9.18 -27.93 -2.69
CA GLY A 805 -10.03 -26.76 -2.49
C GLY A 805 -9.41 -25.38 -2.74
N ARG A 806 -8.13 -25.29 -3.11
CA ARG A 806 -7.47 -24.00 -3.43
C ARG A 806 -7.70 -23.59 -4.89
N ALA A 807 -7.84 -22.29 -5.12
CA ALA A 807 -7.88 -21.70 -6.45
C ALA A 807 -6.48 -21.19 -6.86
N PHE A 808 -6.05 -21.45 -8.09
CA PHE A 808 -4.76 -21.01 -8.61
C PHE A 808 -4.96 -20.10 -9.81
N THR A 809 -4.22 -18.99 -9.88
CA THR A 809 -4.39 -17.96 -10.91
C THR A 809 -3.14 -17.82 -11.76
N GLY A 810 -3.26 -17.89 -13.08
CA GLY A 810 -2.13 -17.80 -14.00
C GLY A 810 -2.49 -18.17 -15.44
N ALA A 811 -1.48 -18.42 -16.26
CA ALA A 811 -1.69 -18.86 -17.64
C ALA A 811 -2.13 -20.33 -17.73
N VAL A 812 -3.11 -20.61 -18.61
CA VAL A 812 -3.38 -21.97 -19.10
C VAL A 812 -2.49 -22.17 -20.32
N ALA A 813 -1.29 -22.71 -20.09
CA ALA A 813 -0.27 -22.86 -21.12
C ALA A 813 -0.54 -24.11 -21.97
N SER A 814 -0.43 -24.00 -23.28
CA SER A 814 -0.55 -25.12 -24.21
C SER A 814 0.71 -25.98 -24.21
N GLY A 815 0.57 -27.25 -24.57
CA GLY A 815 1.67 -28.14 -24.93
C GLY A 815 2.38 -27.73 -26.23
N LEU A 816 1.81 -26.76 -26.97
CA LEU A 816 2.48 -26.07 -28.07
C LEU A 816 3.32 -24.91 -27.52
N THR A 817 4.63 -24.95 -27.77
CA THR A 817 5.60 -24.03 -27.16
C THR A 817 5.22 -22.56 -27.32
N GLY A 818 5.17 -21.84 -26.19
CA GLY A 818 4.91 -20.40 -26.15
C GLY A 818 3.45 -19.99 -26.32
N LYS A 819 2.50 -20.95 -26.35
CA LYS A 819 1.08 -20.67 -26.56
C LYS A 819 0.26 -20.80 -25.27
N CYS A 820 -0.76 -19.96 -25.14
CA CYS A 820 -1.65 -19.89 -23.98
C CYS A 820 -3.11 -19.75 -24.43
N ALA A 821 -4.04 -20.28 -23.63
CA ALA A 821 -5.46 -20.00 -23.81
C ALA A 821 -5.75 -18.54 -23.47
N ASN A 822 -6.48 -17.85 -24.33
CA ASN A 822 -6.59 -16.41 -24.33
C ASN A 822 -8.03 -15.95 -24.60
N ASP A 823 -8.48 -14.95 -23.85
CA ASP A 823 -9.70 -14.19 -24.12
C ASP A 823 -9.51 -13.29 -25.35
N SER A 824 -10.24 -13.57 -26.44
CA SER A 824 -10.08 -12.82 -27.69
C SER A 824 -10.32 -11.32 -27.50
N GLY A 825 -9.26 -10.53 -27.72
CA GLY A 825 -9.28 -9.08 -27.52
C GLY A 825 -9.37 -8.62 -26.05
N GLY A 826 -9.32 -9.53 -25.07
CA GLY A 826 -9.52 -9.20 -23.65
C GLY A 826 -10.92 -8.65 -23.35
N SER A 827 -11.93 -9.14 -24.06
CA SER A 827 -13.30 -8.59 -24.07
C SER A 827 -14.07 -8.86 -22.79
N THR A 828 -13.88 -10.02 -22.14
CA THR A 828 -14.61 -10.48 -20.94
C THR A 828 -16.15 -10.55 -21.08
N THR A 829 -16.69 -10.51 -22.31
CA THR A 829 -18.13 -10.60 -22.58
C THR A 829 -18.56 -12.03 -22.92
N ASN A 830 -19.82 -12.36 -22.64
CA ASN A 830 -20.40 -13.66 -23.02
C ASN A 830 -20.33 -13.86 -24.54
N GLY A 831 -19.91 -15.06 -24.96
CA GLY A 831 -19.76 -15.41 -26.37
C GLY A 831 -18.38 -15.07 -26.95
N THR A 832 -17.48 -14.46 -26.16
CA THR A 832 -16.12 -14.17 -26.66
C THR A 832 -15.36 -15.48 -26.91
N PRO A 833 -14.72 -15.65 -28.08
CA PRO A 833 -13.88 -16.82 -28.35
C PRO A 833 -12.75 -16.98 -27.34
N VAL A 834 -12.59 -18.21 -26.83
CA VAL A 834 -11.32 -18.61 -26.20
C VAL A 834 -10.42 -19.11 -27.31
N GLN A 835 -9.28 -18.46 -27.48
CA GLN A 835 -8.36 -18.71 -28.60
C GLN A 835 -6.97 -19.07 -28.10
N VAL A 836 -6.15 -19.64 -28.98
CA VAL A 836 -4.70 -19.76 -28.76
C VAL A 836 -4.02 -18.43 -29.09
N TRP A 837 -3.09 -18.00 -28.23
CA TRP A 837 -2.26 -16.81 -28.44
C TRP A 837 -0.88 -16.98 -27.81
N ASP A 838 0.10 -16.18 -28.23
CA ASP A 838 1.41 -16.13 -27.57
C ASP A 838 1.26 -15.77 -26.09
N CYS A 839 1.90 -16.53 -25.20
CA CYS A 839 1.91 -16.22 -23.78
C CYS A 839 2.56 -14.85 -23.54
N ASN A 840 1.80 -13.89 -23.00
CA ASN A 840 2.21 -12.49 -22.87
C ASN A 840 1.98 -11.91 -21.46
N GLY A 841 1.46 -12.71 -20.53
CA GLY A 841 1.22 -12.30 -19.14
C GLY A 841 0.10 -11.27 -18.96
N SER A 842 -0.69 -10.99 -20.01
CA SER A 842 -1.81 -10.07 -19.92
C SER A 842 -2.97 -10.66 -19.12
N ALA A 843 -3.86 -9.79 -18.63
CA ALA A 843 -5.09 -10.20 -17.94
C ALA A 843 -5.98 -11.12 -18.81
N ALA A 844 -5.87 -11.03 -20.14
CA ALA A 844 -6.60 -11.89 -21.09
C ALA A 844 -6.12 -13.36 -21.09
N GLN A 845 -5.05 -13.67 -20.36
CA GLN A 845 -4.52 -15.02 -20.19
C GLN A 845 -4.46 -15.44 -18.72
N ASN A 846 -5.00 -14.63 -17.80
CA ASN A 846 -4.87 -14.86 -16.37
C ASN A 846 -6.10 -15.60 -15.83
N TRP A 847 -6.10 -16.92 -16.02
CA TRP A 847 -7.17 -17.82 -15.62
C TRP A 847 -7.05 -18.22 -14.16
N THR A 848 -8.18 -18.34 -13.48
CA THR A 848 -8.29 -18.89 -12.12
C THR A 848 -8.93 -20.27 -12.18
N THR A 849 -8.26 -21.29 -11.66
CA THR A 849 -8.84 -22.61 -11.43
C THR A 849 -9.73 -22.55 -10.20
N LEU A 850 -11.01 -22.93 -10.31
CA LEU A 850 -11.94 -22.86 -9.18
C LEU A 850 -12.97 -23.99 -9.28
N ALA A 851 -12.84 -24.99 -8.40
CA ALA A 851 -13.76 -26.13 -8.30
C ALA A 851 -14.07 -26.81 -9.66
N GLY A 852 -13.04 -27.00 -10.50
CA GLY A 852 -13.16 -27.60 -11.83
C GLY A 852 -13.42 -26.61 -12.97
N GLN A 853 -13.63 -25.33 -12.69
CA GLN A 853 -13.79 -24.29 -13.70
C GLN A 853 -12.48 -23.55 -13.99
N LEU A 854 -12.38 -23.00 -15.20
CA LEU A 854 -11.35 -22.04 -15.60
C LEU A 854 -12.01 -20.68 -15.76
N VAL A 855 -11.76 -19.78 -14.81
CA VAL A 855 -12.41 -18.48 -14.69
C VAL A 855 -11.49 -17.36 -15.19
N LEU A 856 -11.98 -16.48 -16.04
CA LEU A 856 -11.27 -15.28 -16.51
C LEU A 856 -12.26 -14.12 -16.61
N GLY A 857 -11.94 -12.99 -15.96
CA GLY A 857 -12.80 -11.80 -15.97
C GLY A 857 -14.21 -12.04 -15.40
N GLY A 858 -14.36 -12.97 -14.44
CA GLY A 858 -15.66 -13.38 -13.89
C GLY A 858 -16.51 -14.24 -14.84
N LYS A 859 -15.93 -14.71 -15.95
CA LYS A 859 -16.52 -15.65 -16.92
C LYS A 859 -15.79 -16.98 -16.89
N CYS A 860 -16.44 -18.04 -17.35
CA CYS A 860 -15.90 -19.39 -17.37
C CYS A 860 -15.58 -19.82 -18.79
N MET A 861 -14.52 -20.62 -18.96
CA MET A 861 -14.24 -21.36 -20.19
C MET A 861 -15.38 -22.35 -20.44
N ASP A 862 -16.16 -22.11 -21.49
CA ASP A 862 -17.48 -22.69 -21.73
C ASP A 862 -17.51 -23.39 -23.08
N VAL A 863 -17.98 -24.64 -23.11
CA VAL A 863 -18.32 -25.32 -24.36
C VAL A 863 -19.64 -24.76 -24.87
N ASN A 864 -19.60 -24.14 -26.06
CA ASN A 864 -20.70 -23.35 -26.58
C ASN A 864 -21.99 -24.18 -26.70
N GLY A 865 -23.07 -23.63 -26.15
CA GLY A 865 -24.42 -24.19 -26.27
C GLY A 865 -24.63 -25.54 -25.58
N ASN A 866 -23.73 -25.95 -24.66
CA ASN A 866 -23.75 -27.29 -24.06
C ASN A 866 -23.63 -28.44 -25.09
N VAL A 867 -23.10 -28.15 -26.28
CA VAL A 867 -23.03 -29.13 -27.37
C VAL A 867 -21.84 -30.08 -27.13
N THR A 868 -22.08 -31.38 -27.27
CA THR A 868 -21.06 -32.40 -26.98
C THR A 868 -20.29 -32.88 -28.21
N ALA A 869 -20.59 -32.40 -29.42
CA ALA A 869 -19.98 -32.87 -30.66
C ALA A 869 -18.53 -32.37 -30.86
N ASN A 870 -17.72 -33.14 -31.60
CA ASN A 870 -16.39 -32.70 -32.03
C ASN A 870 -16.47 -31.40 -32.84
N GLY A 871 -15.50 -30.52 -32.62
CA GLY A 871 -15.43 -29.22 -33.29
C GLY A 871 -16.35 -28.16 -32.70
N THR A 872 -16.98 -28.43 -31.54
CA THR A 872 -17.78 -27.42 -30.85
C THR A 872 -16.84 -26.34 -30.28
N PRO A 873 -17.04 -25.05 -30.63
CA PRO A 873 -16.16 -23.98 -30.17
C PRO A 873 -16.25 -23.75 -28.65
N VAL A 874 -15.12 -23.32 -28.08
CA VAL A 874 -15.02 -22.87 -26.69
C VAL A 874 -15.07 -21.34 -26.63
N GLN A 875 -15.80 -20.82 -25.65
CA GLN A 875 -16.04 -19.40 -25.47
C GLN A 875 -15.96 -19.00 -24.00
N LEU A 876 -16.00 -17.70 -23.72
CA LEU A 876 -16.30 -17.18 -22.40
C LEU A 876 -17.81 -17.09 -22.20
N TRP A 877 -18.28 -17.60 -21.08
CA TRP A 877 -19.67 -17.42 -20.68
C TRP A 877 -19.80 -17.12 -19.20
N THR A 878 -20.95 -16.58 -18.78
CA THR A 878 -21.21 -16.33 -17.36
C THR A 878 -21.13 -17.65 -16.60
N CYS A 879 -20.31 -17.68 -15.56
CA CYS A 879 -20.13 -18.86 -14.72
C CYS A 879 -21.48 -19.23 -14.08
N ASN A 880 -21.97 -20.43 -14.37
CA ASN A 880 -23.26 -20.93 -13.88
C ASN A 880 -23.15 -22.30 -13.21
N GLY A 881 -21.94 -22.84 -13.11
CA GLY A 881 -21.67 -24.16 -12.50
C GLY A 881 -22.03 -25.35 -13.38
N GLY A 882 -22.52 -25.14 -14.61
CA GLY A 882 -22.89 -26.19 -15.55
C GLY A 882 -21.70 -27.07 -15.94
N THR A 883 -21.95 -28.36 -16.22
CA THR A 883 -20.90 -29.34 -16.54
C THR A 883 -20.13 -29.01 -17.83
N ASN A 884 -20.67 -28.16 -18.70
CA ASN A 884 -20.02 -27.65 -19.90
C ASN A 884 -18.93 -26.60 -19.62
N GLN A 885 -18.89 -26.08 -18.39
CA GLN A 885 -17.87 -25.15 -17.87
C GLN A 885 -16.88 -25.84 -16.92
N GLN A 886 -17.00 -27.16 -16.79
CA GLN A 886 -16.19 -27.98 -15.89
C GLN A 886 -15.16 -28.75 -16.72
N TRP A 887 -13.90 -28.64 -16.30
CA TRP A 887 -12.74 -29.21 -16.97
C TRP A 887 -11.94 -30.04 -15.98
N VAL A 888 -11.57 -31.25 -16.39
CA VAL A 888 -10.75 -32.18 -15.62
C VAL A 888 -9.46 -32.40 -16.38
N GLN A 889 -8.35 -31.92 -15.81
CA GLN A 889 -7.03 -32.22 -16.34
C GLN A 889 -6.74 -33.72 -16.17
N GLN A 890 -6.30 -34.36 -17.25
CA GLN A 890 -5.98 -35.77 -17.31
C GLN A 890 -4.47 -35.98 -17.08
N PRO A 891 -4.04 -37.22 -16.76
CA PRO A 891 -2.62 -37.55 -16.52
C PRO A 891 -1.68 -37.22 -17.68
N ASP A 892 -2.18 -37.22 -18.93
CA ASP A 892 -1.41 -36.89 -20.13
C ASP A 892 -1.31 -35.37 -20.41
N GLY A 893 -1.88 -34.55 -19.52
CA GLY A 893 -1.96 -33.10 -19.64
C GLY A 893 -3.18 -32.62 -20.41
N SER A 894 -4.06 -33.49 -20.92
CA SER A 894 -5.25 -33.05 -21.64
C SER A 894 -6.32 -32.45 -20.72
N LEU A 895 -7.06 -31.44 -21.18
CA LEU A 895 -8.17 -30.85 -20.43
C LEU A 895 -9.50 -31.41 -20.94
N LYS A 896 -10.08 -32.34 -20.18
CA LYS A 896 -11.31 -33.03 -20.55
C LYS A 896 -12.53 -32.28 -20.03
N SER A 897 -13.46 -31.92 -20.92
CA SER A 897 -14.77 -31.39 -20.55
C SER A 897 -15.58 -32.47 -19.81
N VAL A 898 -16.12 -32.13 -18.64
CA VAL A 898 -16.96 -33.04 -17.84
C VAL A 898 -18.24 -33.41 -18.57
N GLN A 899 -18.84 -32.48 -19.31
CA GLN A 899 -20.10 -32.72 -20.02
C GLN A 899 -19.93 -33.69 -21.20
N SER A 900 -18.93 -33.45 -22.06
CA SER A 900 -18.80 -34.17 -23.32
C SER A 900 -17.86 -35.37 -23.27
N GLY A 901 -16.96 -35.40 -22.27
CA GLY A 901 -15.85 -36.34 -22.20
C GLY A 901 -14.78 -36.12 -23.27
N ARG A 902 -14.80 -34.99 -23.98
CA ARG A 902 -13.83 -34.60 -25.01
C ARG A 902 -12.80 -33.62 -24.46
N CYS A 903 -11.67 -33.46 -25.15
CA CYS A 903 -10.55 -32.64 -24.74
C CYS A 903 -10.56 -31.27 -25.41
N LEU A 904 -10.09 -30.24 -24.69
CA LEU A 904 -9.80 -28.90 -25.23
C LEU A 904 -8.69 -29.02 -26.28
N ASP A 905 -8.95 -28.54 -27.48
CA ASP A 905 -8.13 -28.76 -28.66
C ASP A 905 -7.79 -27.42 -29.34
N ASP A 906 -6.52 -27.22 -29.69
CA ASP A 906 -6.11 -26.27 -30.74
C ASP A 906 -6.28 -26.95 -32.11
N PRO A 907 -7.29 -26.54 -32.91
CA PRO A 907 -7.65 -27.22 -34.15
C PRO A 907 -6.46 -27.38 -35.09
N ASN A 908 -6.21 -28.62 -35.53
CA ASN A 908 -5.16 -28.95 -36.51
C ASN A 908 -3.74 -28.50 -36.10
N PHE A 909 -3.44 -28.40 -34.80
CA PHE A 909 -2.13 -27.92 -34.32
C PHE A 909 -1.80 -26.52 -34.87
N SER A 910 -2.80 -25.64 -34.98
CA SER A 910 -2.70 -24.41 -35.75
C SER A 910 -1.52 -23.53 -35.34
N THR A 911 -1.24 -23.37 -34.05
CA THR A 911 -0.26 -22.40 -33.50
C THR A 911 -0.45 -20.94 -33.94
N THR A 912 -1.46 -20.64 -34.75
CA THR A 912 -1.74 -19.29 -35.25
C THR A 912 -2.46 -18.50 -34.17
N ASN A 913 -1.94 -17.33 -33.81
CA ASN A 913 -2.59 -16.43 -32.88
C ASN A 913 -3.99 -16.06 -33.39
N GLY A 914 -5.01 -16.29 -32.56
CA GLY A 914 -6.40 -16.02 -32.90
C GLY A 914 -7.21 -17.26 -33.28
N THR A 915 -6.59 -18.44 -33.40
CA THR A 915 -7.34 -19.68 -33.63
C THR A 915 -8.20 -20.00 -32.40
N GLN A 916 -9.52 -20.06 -32.58
CA GLN A 916 -10.46 -20.42 -31.51
C GLN A 916 -10.30 -21.89 -31.13
N LEU A 917 -10.26 -22.16 -29.83
CA LEU A 917 -10.21 -23.52 -29.30
C LEU A 917 -11.56 -24.20 -29.42
N GLU A 918 -11.54 -25.52 -29.50
CA GLU A 918 -12.73 -26.35 -29.61
C GLU A 918 -12.64 -27.57 -28.68
N ILE A 919 -13.72 -28.34 -28.57
CA ILE A 919 -13.65 -29.69 -27.99
C ILE A 919 -13.54 -30.75 -29.09
N ARG A 920 -12.66 -31.73 -28.87
CA ARG A 920 -12.44 -32.85 -29.79
C ARG A 920 -12.12 -34.13 -29.02
N ASP A 921 -12.39 -35.29 -29.62
CA ASP A 921 -12.03 -36.58 -29.02
C ASP A 921 -10.56 -36.59 -28.61
N CYS A 922 -10.32 -37.06 -27.38
CA CYS A 922 -9.00 -37.03 -26.76
C CYS A 922 -8.03 -37.95 -27.52
N ASN A 923 -6.90 -37.41 -27.99
CA ASN A 923 -5.92 -38.11 -28.83
C ASN A 923 -4.48 -38.04 -28.30
N ALA A 924 -4.28 -37.49 -27.08
CA ALA A 924 -3.00 -37.30 -26.41
C ALA A 924 -1.96 -36.44 -27.19
N GLY A 925 -2.38 -35.79 -28.28
CA GLY A 925 -1.58 -34.87 -29.09
C GLY A 925 -1.22 -33.60 -28.32
N THR A 926 -0.10 -32.97 -28.68
CA THR A 926 0.37 -31.74 -27.99
C THR A 926 -0.59 -30.56 -28.11
N ASN A 927 -1.42 -30.52 -29.16
CA ASN A 927 -2.49 -29.54 -29.33
C ASN A 927 -3.66 -29.69 -28.35
N GLN A 928 -3.74 -30.81 -27.63
CA GLN A 928 -4.73 -31.05 -26.58
C GLN A 928 -4.14 -31.01 -25.17
N ARG A 929 -2.82 -30.82 -25.04
CA ARG A 929 -2.16 -30.74 -23.73
C ARG A 929 -2.18 -29.31 -23.23
N TRP A 930 -2.47 -29.15 -21.95
CA TRP A 930 -2.53 -27.88 -21.28
C TRP A 930 -2.00 -28.02 -19.86
N THR A 931 -1.22 -27.04 -19.43
CA THR A 931 -0.77 -26.88 -18.05
C THR A 931 -1.64 -25.82 -17.41
N LEU A 932 -2.41 -26.21 -16.39
CA LEU A 932 -3.19 -25.27 -15.60
C LEU A 932 -2.29 -24.44 -14.69
N PRO A 933 -2.75 -23.25 -14.26
CA PRO A 933 -2.14 -22.53 -13.16
C PRO A 933 -2.08 -23.40 -11.91
N THR A 934 -0.92 -23.42 -11.25
CA THR A 934 -0.65 -24.24 -10.05
C THR A 934 -0.11 -23.42 -8.92
#